data_AF-A0A7Y3XMY8-F1
#
_entry.id   AF-A0A7Y3XMY8-F1
#
_cell.length_a   1.000
_cell.length_b   1.000
_cell.length_c   1.000
_cell.angle_alpha   90.00
_cell.angle_beta   90.00
_cell.angle_gamma   90.00
#
_symmetry.space_group_name_H-M   'P 1'
#
loop_
_entity.id
_entity.type
_entity.pdbx_description
1 polymer ?
#
loop_
_entity_poly.entity_id
_entity_poly.type
_entity_poly.pdbx_seq_one_letter_code
_entity_poly.pdbx_strand_id
1 'polypeptide(L)'
;MKIITLTLSFYLCVLFICPLISAQEHQLADEYRHKAQDLEEQGLYLEAAQLYERSLQGERKSPGPRKEKLVTEISQTGYYYFLAGQYCKAVTFFEEAMAKAKKLEKKDQVANCLNYFGLVYTSVGQYEKAIKFYEEAIAIERKLGMDDKIAILTNNISEAYISWEKYDKAIEYLEDAIEIDRKLGMKEKVALRLNRIGEIYHTRGHYKMASEFYDEALTIQRELPHEKKMPSFLINLGRVYEDQGQYEKANEYYGKALTLNREQGQEGKAATCLNNLGRICEVQGQYKKAIGFYDEALTINSTLRKGDQVVASFNNLGRVSEIRGHYEKARVYYNGSLTVNRALKREENVAVSLNALGDVYQAEQQYAKAIRSYEEALDIDKKRGEEADDAKTSKELDMVYTFYWSKHDKVIKPYEEVFAFKSKLKCDAQIINDLNNLGRVYLLQKEYKISIKYFLDSLAIIEKLSKTKTFKKTAREIRKNFLAIQLDTYQWLVNAYISDNDIFPALQTVGLSRATIQAERFSIKKGSIRLPEIKQIQQTLGEDAIILVYAYVNVRDFLLFTITQKKVLCKVVSCGPFIQSFLDTYETEIETLLINQRSLSGNKSDLDNIVNYYGSLLRGPSLQNTPPLQTSSDNVRANHDANARKIGRDLYGLLIKPIETQLDGKNNLVIIPDGILAAIPFETLFDGNGRYLIEDYNISYIQSLYTRELVKKRKYREKRRPLLAFGGATYNEGTYEVDVIENDAQLSLLKKSIYSDLENEISLRSSYGALGIGPWADLPDTLNEVNNIKRVADKSNFFTGRNVTERHVKDLSRNGTLNNYKVLHFATHALVVPEVPELSALVLSHVEKERETEDGYLRMGEIAKLELQADLINLSACESSLGNVFGSEGFLGLTQSFLFAGAKAVSVSLWRVSDEATSRFMVKTYEMVQNGDISYANAVVSVKRQCISGNLGEKYRSPYYWAPFVYYGD
;
A
#
# COMPACT_ATOMS: atom_id res chain seq x y z
N MET A 1 71.73 -33.59 53.50
CA MET A 1 70.41 -33.50 54.17
C MET A 1 69.63 -32.24 53.83
N LYS A 2 70.18 -31.01 53.93
CA LYS A 2 69.44 -29.75 53.65
C LYS A 2 68.87 -29.59 52.23
N ILE A 3 69.48 -30.18 51.21
CA ILE A 3 69.01 -30.10 49.81
C ILE A 3 67.80 -31.03 49.56
N ILE A 4 67.71 -32.15 50.27
CA ILE A 4 66.60 -33.12 50.16
C ILE A 4 65.35 -32.56 50.86
N THR A 5 65.49 -31.88 51.99
CA THR A 5 64.35 -31.26 52.69
C THR A 5 63.77 -30.06 51.94
N LEU A 6 64.60 -29.26 51.25
CA LEU A 6 64.10 -28.14 50.43
C LEU A 6 63.36 -28.62 49.19
N THR A 7 63.86 -29.68 48.53
CA THR A 7 63.20 -30.26 47.36
C THR A 7 61.91 -30.99 47.72
N LEU A 8 61.84 -31.66 48.88
CA LEU A 8 60.60 -32.28 49.38
C LEU A 8 59.54 -31.24 49.79
N SER A 9 59.95 -30.14 50.44
CA SER A 9 59.04 -29.03 50.80
C SER A 9 58.52 -28.28 49.58
N PHE A 10 59.34 -28.11 48.54
CA PHE A 10 58.90 -27.52 47.27
C PHE A 10 57.93 -28.46 46.53
N TYR A 11 58.20 -29.77 46.53
CA TYR A 11 57.28 -30.77 45.97
C TYR A 11 55.95 -30.83 46.73
N LEU A 12 55.95 -30.74 48.06
CA LEU A 12 54.73 -30.70 48.88
C LEU A 12 53.92 -29.41 48.66
N CYS A 13 54.58 -28.24 48.51
CA CYS A 13 53.89 -27.01 48.14
C CYS A 13 53.25 -27.10 46.75
N VAL A 14 53.96 -27.67 45.75
CA VAL A 14 53.41 -27.84 44.40
C VAL A 14 52.29 -28.90 44.37
N LEU A 15 52.38 -29.96 45.18
CA LEU A 15 51.37 -31.02 45.26
C LEU A 15 50.09 -30.62 46.00
N PHE A 16 50.13 -29.66 46.93
CA PHE A 16 48.95 -29.25 47.71
C PHE A 16 48.41 -27.84 47.38
N ILE A 17 49.23 -26.90 46.90
CA ILE A 17 48.80 -25.52 46.63
C ILE A 17 48.25 -25.39 45.20
N CYS A 18 48.84 -26.06 44.20
CA CYS A 18 48.34 -26.01 42.82
C CYS A 18 46.94 -26.60 42.65
N PRO A 19 46.57 -27.74 43.27
CA PRO A 19 45.20 -28.26 43.19
C PRO A 19 44.19 -27.37 43.91
N LEU A 20 44.59 -26.70 44.99
CA LEU A 20 43.71 -25.81 45.76
C LEU A 20 43.40 -24.51 44.98
N ILE A 21 44.43 -23.91 44.37
CA ILE A 21 44.27 -22.73 43.49
C ILE A 21 43.48 -23.11 42.23
N SER A 22 43.74 -24.28 41.64
CA SER A 22 42.99 -24.79 40.49
C SER A 22 41.51 -25.02 40.82
N ALA A 23 41.19 -25.62 41.97
CA ALA A 23 39.81 -25.80 42.40
C ALA A 23 39.08 -24.48 42.63
N GLN A 24 39.77 -23.46 43.16
CA GLN A 24 39.20 -22.15 43.46
C GLN A 24 38.89 -21.33 42.19
N GLU A 25 39.72 -21.43 41.14
CA GLU A 25 39.48 -20.76 39.86
C GLU A 25 38.35 -21.42 39.04
N HIS A 26 38.25 -22.76 39.06
CA HIS A 26 37.11 -23.46 38.45
C HIS A 26 35.80 -23.14 39.16
N GLN A 27 35.81 -23.06 40.49
CA GLN A 27 34.62 -22.72 41.28
C GLN A 27 34.11 -21.29 40.95
N LEU A 28 35.02 -20.33 40.76
CA LEU A 28 34.67 -18.97 40.37
C LEU A 28 34.13 -18.89 38.93
N ALA A 29 34.70 -19.67 38.00
CA ALA A 29 34.20 -19.76 36.63
C ALA A 29 32.79 -20.36 36.58
N ASP A 30 32.52 -21.40 37.38
CA ASP A 30 31.21 -22.04 37.49
C ASP A 30 30.19 -21.09 38.17
N GLU A 31 30.60 -20.27 39.14
CA GLU A 31 29.75 -19.22 39.74
C GLU A 31 29.32 -18.16 38.72
N TYR A 32 30.25 -17.66 37.91
CA TYR A 32 29.90 -16.71 36.84
C TYR A 32 28.97 -17.32 35.81
N ARG A 33 29.13 -18.62 35.52
CA ARG A 33 28.25 -19.35 34.61
C ARG A 33 26.83 -19.44 35.14
N HIS A 34 26.66 -19.78 36.41
CA HIS A 34 25.33 -19.84 37.02
C HIS A 34 24.64 -18.47 37.03
N LYS A 35 25.36 -17.40 37.39
CA LYS A 35 24.82 -16.04 37.29
C LYS A 35 24.46 -15.66 35.85
N ALA A 36 25.24 -16.10 34.87
CA ALA A 36 24.92 -15.86 33.46
C ALA A 36 23.63 -16.60 33.04
N GLN A 37 23.40 -17.81 33.53
CA GLN A 37 22.16 -18.58 33.31
C GLN A 37 20.95 -17.88 33.95
N ASP A 38 21.09 -17.35 35.16
CA ASP A 38 20.01 -16.59 35.81
C ASP A 38 19.63 -15.34 35.01
N LEU A 39 20.62 -14.64 34.42
CA LEU A 39 20.38 -13.47 33.57
C LEU A 39 19.80 -13.85 32.20
N GLU A 40 20.17 -15.00 31.66
CA GLU A 40 19.57 -15.56 30.46
C GLU A 40 18.08 -15.84 30.64
N GLU A 41 17.68 -16.44 31.75
CA GLU A 41 16.25 -16.67 32.07
C GLU A 41 15.47 -15.36 32.18
N GLN A 42 16.15 -14.27 32.54
CA GLN A 42 15.60 -12.91 32.59
C GLN A 42 15.63 -12.18 31.24
N GLY A 43 16.25 -12.76 30.20
CA GLY A 43 16.39 -12.16 28.87
C GLY A 43 17.45 -11.06 28.76
N LEU A 44 18.33 -10.93 29.77
CA LEU A 44 19.39 -9.92 29.82
C LEU A 44 20.66 -10.41 29.10
N TYR A 45 20.54 -10.62 27.79
CA TYR A 45 21.55 -11.32 26.99
C TYR A 45 22.94 -10.67 26.94
N LEU A 46 23.02 -9.33 26.97
CA LEU A 46 24.31 -8.64 26.95
C LEU A 46 25.09 -8.85 28.26
N GLU A 47 24.39 -8.81 29.39
CA GLU A 47 24.98 -9.01 30.71
C GLU A 47 25.33 -10.48 30.93
N ALA A 48 24.46 -11.39 30.48
CA ALA A 48 24.76 -12.82 30.42
C ALA A 48 26.02 -13.09 29.57
N ALA A 49 26.12 -12.51 28.36
CA ALA A 49 27.30 -12.66 27.49
C ALA A 49 28.60 -12.21 28.17
N GLN A 50 28.57 -11.08 28.89
CA GLN A 50 29.72 -10.58 29.65
C GLN A 50 30.10 -11.53 30.79
N LEU A 51 29.13 -12.12 31.49
CA LEU A 51 29.40 -13.11 32.54
C LEU A 51 29.90 -14.43 31.98
N TYR A 52 29.37 -14.91 30.85
CA TYR A 52 29.92 -16.05 30.14
C TYR A 52 31.36 -15.81 29.67
N GLU A 53 31.68 -14.60 29.20
CA GLU A 53 33.06 -14.23 28.87
C GLU A 53 33.97 -14.22 30.09
N ARG A 54 33.50 -13.71 31.25
CA ARG A 54 34.27 -13.77 32.52
C ARG A 54 34.48 -15.19 33.00
N SER A 55 33.46 -16.04 32.90
CA SER A 55 33.56 -17.48 33.17
C SER A 55 34.63 -18.13 32.30
N LEU A 56 34.60 -17.86 30.99
CA LEU A 56 35.59 -18.35 30.03
C LEU A 56 37.01 -17.85 30.34
N GLN A 57 37.17 -16.58 30.78
CA GLN A 57 38.46 -16.05 31.21
C GLN A 57 38.98 -16.73 32.48
N GLY A 58 38.10 -17.09 33.42
CA GLY A 58 38.45 -17.87 34.61
C GLY A 58 38.95 -19.26 34.23
N GLU A 59 38.21 -19.98 33.37
CA GLU A 59 38.57 -21.32 32.90
C GLU A 59 39.89 -21.33 32.11
N ARG A 60 40.20 -20.26 31.35
CA ARG A 60 41.48 -20.11 30.64
C ARG A 60 42.69 -19.98 31.58
N LYS A 61 42.50 -19.44 32.78
CA LYS A 61 43.58 -19.19 33.76
C LYS A 61 43.88 -20.41 34.64
N SER A 62 42.94 -21.36 34.72
CA SER A 62 43.06 -22.54 35.58
C SER A 62 44.24 -23.45 35.22
N PRO A 63 45.01 -23.95 36.21
CA PRO A 63 46.06 -24.96 36.02
C PRO A 63 45.46 -26.31 35.59
N GLY A 64 45.22 -26.47 34.29
CA GLY A 64 44.56 -27.65 33.72
C GLY A 64 43.15 -27.34 33.20
N PRO A 65 43.00 -26.40 32.24
CA PRO A 65 41.69 -26.02 31.72
C PRO A 65 40.96 -27.25 31.18
N ARG A 66 39.63 -27.32 31.35
CA ARG A 66 38.79 -28.41 30.83
C ARG A 66 38.75 -28.32 29.30
N LYS A 67 39.82 -28.79 28.65
CA LYS A 67 40.14 -28.54 27.22
C LYS A 67 39.01 -28.93 26.27
N GLU A 68 38.26 -29.97 26.59
CA GLU A 68 37.09 -30.42 25.80
C GLU A 68 35.85 -29.53 26.00
N LYS A 69 35.64 -28.94 27.17
CA LYS A 69 34.53 -27.99 27.43
C LYS A 69 34.81 -26.59 26.88
N LEU A 70 36.08 -26.24 26.66
CA LEU A 70 36.44 -24.89 26.25
C LEU A 70 35.90 -24.51 24.86
N VAL A 71 35.82 -25.44 23.90
CA VAL A 71 35.23 -25.13 22.57
C VAL A 71 33.75 -24.77 22.73
N THR A 72 33.00 -25.56 23.49
CA THR A 72 31.58 -25.31 23.76
C THR A 72 31.38 -24.01 24.53
N GLU A 73 32.23 -23.69 25.51
CA GLU A 73 32.15 -22.43 26.26
C GLU A 73 32.45 -21.21 25.38
N ILE A 74 33.48 -21.28 24.52
CA ILE A 74 33.79 -20.20 23.55
C ILE A 74 32.59 -20.00 22.60
N SER A 75 32.05 -21.08 22.01
CA SER A 75 30.87 -20.99 21.15
C SER A 75 29.65 -20.47 21.90
N GLN A 76 29.44 -20.87 23.16
CA GLN A 76 28.34 -20.41 23.99
C GLN A 76 28.45 -18.89 24.28
N THR A 77 29.65 -18.40 24.64
CA THR A 77 29.90 -16.95 24.77
C THR A 77 29.59 -16.21 23.46
N GLY A 78 30.04 -16.74 22.32
CA GLY A 78 29.73 -16.17 21.00
C GLY A 78 28.22 -16.12 20.72
N TYR A 79 27.49 -17.18 21.09
CA TYR A 79 26.04 -17.27 20.89
C TYR A 79 25.27 -16.21 21.70
N TYR A 80 25.62 -15.95 22.96
CA TYR A 80 24.96 -14.89 23.72
C TYR A 80 25.33 -13.49 23.24
N TYR A 81 26.55 -13.30 22.73
CA TYR A 81 26.89 -12.06 22.04
C TYR A 81 26.05 -11.88 20.75
N PHE A 82 25.76 -12.96 20.03
CA PHE A 82 24.83 -12.93 18.90
C PHE A 82 23.41 -12.54 19.35
N LEU A 83 22.86 -13.16 20.41
CA LEU A 83 21.54 -12.82 20.95
C LEU A 83 21.46 -11.37 21.45
N ALA A 84 22.58 -10.82 21.95
CA ALA A 84 22.70 -9.42 22.35
C ALA A 84 22.87 -8.45 21.16
N GLY A 85 22.85 -8.93 19.91
CA GLY A 85 23.06 -8.13 18.70
C GLY A 85 24.51 -7.70 18.46
N GLN A 86 25.47 -8.23 19.22
CA GLN A 86 26.90 -7.93 19.10
C GLN A 86 27.57 -8.88 18.10
N TYR A 87 27.13 -8.82 16.84
CA TYR A 87 27.52 -9.76 15.79
C TYR A 87 29.04 -9.87 15.56
N CYS A 88 29.76 -8.75 15.60
CA CYS A 88 31.22 -8.74 15.43
C CYS A 88 31.93 -9.52 16.53
N LYS A 89 31.54 -9.34 17.79
CA LYS A 89 32.08 -10.13 18.91
C LYS A 89 31.70 -11.60 18.78
N ALA A 90 30.44 -11.89 18.44
CA ALA A 90 29.98 -13.26 18.24
C ALA A 90 30.86 -14.02 17.22
N VAL A 91 31.13 -13.39 16.07
CA VAL A 91 32.01 -13.94 15.01
C VAL A 91 33.41 -14.24 15.55
N THR A 92 34.03 -13.32 16.30
CA THR A 92 35.39 -13.56 16.85
C THR A 92 35.44 -14.79 17.77
N PHE A 93 34.42 -14.99 18.60
CA PHE A 93 34.33 -16.19 19.44
C PHE A 93 34.06 -17.45 18.60
N PHE A 94 33.19 -17.40 17.59
CA PHE A 94 32.96 -18.55 16.71
C PHE A 94 34.20 -18.94 15.91
N GLU A 95 35.01 -17.99 15.45
CA GLU A 95 36.29 -18.25 14.79
C GLU A 95 37.29 -18.92 15.71
N GLU A 96 37.43 -18.43 16.94
CA GLU A 96 38.29 -19.03 17.95
C GLU A 96 37.85 -20.47 18.26
N ALA A 97 36.55 -20.68 18.45
CA ALA A 97 35.97 -21.99 18.69
C ALA A 97 36.23 -22.94 17.52
N MET A 98 36.01 -22.48 16.29
CA MET A 98 36.21 -23.28 15.07
C MET A 98 37.68 -23.66 14.86
N ALA A 99 38.62 -22.73 15.06
CA ALA A 99 40.04 -22.99 14.94
C ALA A 99 40.50 -24.06 15.96
N LYS A 100 39.98 -23.96 17.19
CA LYS A 100 40.26 -24.95 18.24
C LYS A 100 39.60 -26.30 17.95
N ALA A 101 38.36 -26.31 17.49
CA ALA A 101 37.63 -27.53 17.09
C ALA A 101 38.37 -28.27 15.97
N LYS A 102 38.87 -27.56 14.95
CA LYS A 102 39.69 -28.12 13.86
C LYS A 102 40.99 -28.73 14.39
N LYS A 103 41.69 -28.04 15.29
CA LYS A 103 42.94 -28.57 15.91
C LYS A 103 42.70 -29.81 16.77
N LEU A 104 41.53 -29.94 17.37
CA LEU A 104 41.11 -31.10 18.17
C LEU A 104 40.39 -32.18 17.34
N GLU A 105 40.26 -31.99 16.02
CA GLU A 105 39.56 -32.89 15.09
C GLU A 105 38.09 -33.19 15.48
N LYS A 106 37.45 -32.30 16.23
CA LYS A 106 36.04 -32.43 16.67
C LYS A 106 35.10 -31.91 15.57
N LYS A 107 34.78 -32.79 14.61
CA LYS A 107 33.96 -32.46 13.42
C LYS A 107 32.56 -31.94 13.77
N ASP A 108 31.95 -32.48 14.82
CA ASP A 108 30.66 -32.02 15.37
C ASP A 108 30.71 -30.54 15.81
N GLN A 109 31.78 -30.16 16.51
CA GLN A 109 31.96 -28.77 16.95
C GLN A 109 32.26 -27.82 15.77
N VAL A 110 32.93 -28.32 14.71
CA VAL A 110 33.12 -27.55 13.47
C VAL A 110 31.76 -27.28 12.80
N ALA A 111 30.89 -28.29 12.70
CA ALA A 111 29.55 -28.13 12.15
C ALA A 111 28.69 -27.14 12.98
N ASN A 112 28.76 -27.19 14.31
CA ASN A 112 28.10 -26.21 15.17
C ASN A 112 28.59 -24.77 14.92
N CYS A 113 29.91 -24.57 14.76
CA CYS A 113 30.44 -23.25 14.44
C CYS A 113 29.95 -22.74 13.07
N LEU A 114 29.90 -23.61 12.05
CA LEU A 114 29.33 -23.28 10.74
C LEU A 114 27.85 -22.89 10.85
N ASN A 115 27.06 -23.60 11.65
CA ASN A 115 25.67 -23.21 11.95
C ASN A 115 25.60 -21.81 12.57
N TYR A 116 26.44 -21.50 13.55
CA TYR A 116 26.45 -20.18 14.19
C TYR A 116 26.86 -19.06 13.22
N PHE A 117 27.83 -19.30 12.34
CA PHE A 117 28.12 -18.37 11.25
C PHE A 117 26.90 -18.17 10.36
N GLY A 118 26.21 -19.24 9.99
CA GLY A 118 24.97 -19.17 9.23
C GLY A 118 23.91 -18.29 9.92
N LEU A 119 23.73 -18.43 11.24
CA LEU A 119 22.79 -17.61 12.01
C LEU A 119 23.16 -16.14 12.00
N VAL A 120 24.43 -15.80 12.26
CA VAL A 120 24.92 -14.42 12.18
C VAL A 120 24.68 -13.84 10.79
N TYR A 121 25.07 -14.57 9.74
CA TYR A 121 24.90 -14.11 8.36
C TYR A 121 23.44 -13.99 7.95
N THR A 122 22.55 -14.81 8.50
CA THR A 122 21.10 -14.65 8.33
C THR A 122 20.63 -13.34 8.97
N SER A 123 21.03 -13.06 10.21
CA SER A 123 20.64 -11.84 10.94
C SER A 123 21.20 -10.55 10.35
N VAL A 124 22.36 -10.59 9.67
CA VAL A 124 22.91 -9.43 8.95
C VAL A 124 22.48 -9.36 7.47
N GLY A 125 21.57 -10.22 7.03
CA GLY A 125 20.99 -10.20 5.69
C GLY A 125 21.86 -10.80 4.57
N GLN A 126 22.94 -11.52 4.90
CA GLN A 126 23.83 -12.21 3.96
C GLN A 126 23.36 -13.65 3.71
N TYR A 127 22.14 -13.81 3.17
CA TYR A 127 21.45 -15.10 3.07
C TYR A 127 22.19 -16.15 2.23
N GLU A 128 22.79 -15.77 1.09
CA GLU A 128 23.56 -16.71 0.26
C GLU A 128 24.75 -17.32 1.00
N LYS A 129 25.44 -16.52 1.81
CA LYS A 129 26.54 -17.01 2.64
C LYS A 129 26.03 -17.87 3.78
N ALA A 130 24.95 -17.43 4.44
CA ALA A 130 24.32 -18.22 5.49
C ALA A 130 23.98 -19.63 5.00
N ILE A 131 23.33 -19.72 3.83
CA ILE A 131 22.98 -20.97 3.17
C ILE A 131 24.23 -21.83 2.92
N LYS A 132 25.31 -21.27 2.38
CA LYS A 132 26.57 -22.03 2.18
C LYS A 132 27.13 -22.59 3.49
N PHE A 133 27.14 -21.78 4.56
CA PHE A 133 27.59 -22.25 5.88
C PHE A 133 26.72 -23.39 6.40
N TYR A 134 25.39 -23.30 6.24
CA TYR A 134 24.48 -24.38 6.61
C TYR A 134 24.68 -25.63 5.74
N GLU A 135 24.88 -25.49 4.43
CA GLU A 135 25.14 -26.62 3.51
C GLU A 135 26.46 -27.34 3.85
N GLU A 136 27.51 -26.58 4.16
CA GLU A 136 28.79 -27.14 4.64
C GLU A 136 28.61 -27.89 5.98
N ALA A 137 27.81 -27.34 6.90
CA ALA A 137 27.48 -28.00 8.16
C ALA A 137 26.69 -29.31 7.89
N ILE A 138 25.69 -29.28 7.02
CA ILE A 138 24.89 -30.46 6.63
C ILE A 138 25.79 -31.54 6.04
N ALA A 139 26.77 -31.19 5.21
CA ALA A 139 27.71 -32.15 4.63
C ALA A 139 28.58 -32.85 5.69
N ILE A 140 28.91 -32.16 6.78
CA ILE A 140 29.61 -32.76 7.93
C ILE A 140 28.65 -33.66 8.72
N GLU A 141 27.48 -33.16 9.11
CA GLU A 141 26.50 -33.90 9.93
C GLU A 141 25.99 -35.16 9.23
N ARG A 142 25.82 -35.11 7.90
CA ARG A 142 25.49 -36.29 7.09
C ARG A 142 26.56 -37.37 7.14
N LYS A 143 27.84 -37.00 7.21
CA LYS A 143 28.94 -37.97 7.39
C LYS A 143 29.00 -38.51 8.82
N LEU A 144 28.45 -37.78 9.79
CA LEU A 144 28.36 -38.20 11.19
C LEU A 144 27.08 -38.99 11.50
N GLY A 145 26.12 -39.05 10.57
CA GLY A 145 24.83 -39.73 10.76
C GLY A 145 23.88 -38.99 11.73
N MET A 146 24.01 -37.67 11.86
CA MET A 146 23.26 -36.84 12.81
C MET A 146 22.02 -36.22 12.15
N ASP A 147 21.01 -37.04 11.84
CA ASP A 147 19.82 -36.59 11.11
C ASP A 147 19.01 -35.50 11.85
N ASP A 148 19.04 -35.49 13.18
CA ASP A 148 18.40 -34.45 14.00
C ASP A 148 19.05 -33.07 13.79
N LYS A 149 20.38 -33.05 13.60
CA LYS A 149 21.15 -31.83 13.28
C LYS A 149 20.89 -31.37 11.85
N ILE A 150 20.79 -32.30 10.91
CA ILE A 150 20.42 -31.99 9.52
C ILE A 150 19.04 -31.31 9.50
N ALA A 151 18.05 -31.84 10.22
CA ALA A 151 16.72 -31.23 10.28
C ALA A 151 16.70 -29.81 10.89
N ILE A 152 17.63 -29.50 11.80
CA ILE A 152 17.81 -28.15 12.36
C ILE A 152 18.44 -27.21 11.32
N LEU A 153 19.49 -27.67 10.63
CA LEU A 153 20.18 -26.89 9.61
C LEU A 153 19.28 -26.58 8.40
N THR A 154 18.51 -27.58 7.95
CA THR A 154 17.51 -27.41 6.88
C THR A 154 16.45 -26.37 7.28
N ASN A 155 16.00 -26.38 8.54
CA ASN A 155 15.12 -25.33 9.07
C ASN A 155 15.81 -23.95 9.09
N ASN A 156 17.09 -23.87 9.44
CA ASN A 156 17.80 -22.59 9.42
C ASN A 156 18.01 -22.05 7.99
N ILE A 157 18.14 -22.94 7.00
CA ILE A 157 18.10 -22.57 5.57
C ILE A 157 16.72 -22.02 5.20
N SER A 158 15.63 -22.65 5.63
CA SER A 158 14.29 -22.11 5.38
C SER A 158 14.11 -20.74 6.04
N GLU A 159 14.60 -20.54 7.27
CA GLU A 159 14.59 -19.24 7.95
C GLU A 159 15.36 -18.16 7.17
N ALA A 160 16.50 -18.52 6.58
CA ALA A 160 17.24 -17.62 5.70
C ALA A 160 16.45 -17.27 4.43
N TYR A 161 15.74 -18.23 3.83
CA TYR A 161 14.87 -17.97 2.69
C TYR A 161 13.62 -17.15 3.04
N ILE A 162 13.02 -17.34 4.21
CA ILE A 162 11.92 -16.51 4.73
C ILE A 162 12.40 -15.07 4.88
N SER A 163 13.55 -14.87 5.52
CA SER A 163 14.17 -13.55 5.71
C SER A 163 14.57 -12.90 4.37
N TRP A 164 14.82 -13.71 3.34
CA TRP A 164 15.08 -13.29 1.97
C TRP A 164 13.79 -13.13 1.13
N GLU A 165 12.60 -13.31 1.71
CA GLU A 165 11.30 -13.22 1.03
C GLU A 165 11.15 -14.22 -0.13
N LYS A 166 11.91 -15.32 -0.13
CA LYS A 166 11.82 -16.42 -1.11
C LYS A 166 10.98 -17.57 -0.54
N TYR A 167 9.69 -17.32 -0.43
CA TYR A 167 8.76 -18.18 0.31
C TYR A 167 8.62 -19.61 -0.26
N ASP A 168 8.60 -19.79 -1.58
CA ASP A 168 8.44 -21.14 -2.17
C ASP A 168 9.61 -22.05 -1.81
N LYS A 169 10.84 -21.51 -1.87
CA LYS A 169 12.03 -22.24 -1.41
C LYS A 169 11.99 -22.51 0.10
N ALA A 170 11.57 -21.54 0.89
CA ALA A 170 11.45 -21.75 2.33
C ALA A 170 10.50 -22.91 2.68
N ILE A 171 9.37 -23.03 1.96
CA ILE A 171 8.42 -24.12 2.14
C ILE A 171 9.05 -25.47 1.77
N GLU A 172 9.74 -25.57 0.63
CA GLU A 172 10.45 -26.79 0.21
C GLU A 172 11.42 -27.29 1.31
N TYR A 173 12.26 -26.41 1.86
CA TYR A 173 13.17 -26.78 2.95
C TYR A 173 12.45 -27.10 4.28
N LEU A 174 11.30 -26.47 4.56
CA LEU A 174 10.48 -26.84 5.73
C LEU A 174 9.87 -28.23 5.57
N GLU A 175 9.39 -28.58 4.38
CA GLU A 175 8.85 -29.90 4.05
C GLU A 175 9.91 -30.99 4.16
N ASP A 176 11.12 -30.75 3.63
CA ASP A 176 12.27 -31.65 3.79
C ASP A 176 12.57 -31.90 5.27
N ALA A 177 12.60 -30.84 6.09
CA ALA A 177 12.86 -30.96 7.51
C ALA A 177 11.72 -31.65 8.28
N ILE A 178 10.47 -31.48 7.83
CA ILE A 178 9.30 -32.24 8.34
C ILE A 178 9.45 -33.72 8.03
N GLU A 179 9.89 -34.09 6.83
CA GLU A 179 10.08 -35.50 6.46
C GLU A 179 11.13 -36.18 7.36
N ILE A 180 12.25 -35.51 7.61
CA ILE A 180 13.30 -36.00 8.51
C ILE A 180 12.73 -36.17 9.93
N ASP A 181 12.03 -35.17 10.46
CA ASP A 181 11.52 -35.26 11.83
C ASP A 181 10.36 -36.23 12.01
N ARG A 182 9.55 -36.48 10.96
CA ARG A 182 8.58 -37.58 10.95
C ARG A 182 9.29 -38.93 11.06
N LYS A 183 10.40 -39.14 10.35
CA LYS A 183 11.22 -40.37 10.46
C LYS A 183 11.83 -40.54 11.85
N LEU A 184 12.21 -39.43 12.50
CA LEU A 184 12.77 -39.43 13.86
C LEU A 184 11.70 -39.50 14.97
N GLY A 185 10.41 -39.49 14.64
CA GLY A 185 9.32 -39.47 15.61
C GLY A 185 9.18 -38.15 16.39
N MET A 186 9.77 -37.06 15.90
CA MET A 186 9.83 -35.76 16.57
C MET A 186 8.56 -34.93 16.33
N LYS A 187 7.41 -35.42 16.83
CA LYS A 187 6.07 -34.82 16.62
C LYS A 187 5.99 -33.32 16.97
N GLU A 188 6.61 -32.88 18.06
CA GLU A 188 6.62 -31.45 18.45
C GLU A 188 7.31 -30.57 17.38
N LYS A 189 8.43 -31.04 16.82
CA LYS A 189 9.15 -30.29 15.78
C LYS A 189 8.37 -30.27 14.45
N VAL A 190 7.62 -31.34 14.14
CA VAL A 190 6.71 -31.36 12.98
C VAL A 190 5.64 -30.28 13.13
N ALA A 191 4.98 -30.20 14.28
CA ALA A 191 3.97 -29.16 14.54
C ALA A 191 4.54 -27.75 14.42
N LEU A 192 5.75 -27.49 14.94
CA LEU A 192 6.41 -26.18 14.84
C LEU A 192 6.69 -25.78 13.39
N ARG A 193 7.12 -26.72 12.53
CA ARG A 193 7.38 -26.43 11.11
C ARG A 193 6.11 -26.24 10.30
N LEU A 194 5.07 -27.02 10.56
CA LEU A 194 3.75 -26.79 9.96
C LEU A 194 3.21 -25.41 10.33
N ASN A 195 3.34 -25.01 11.60
CA ASN A 195 3.02 -23.65 12.01
C ASN A 195 3.86 -22.62 11.24
N ARG A 196 5.14 -22.88 10.97
CA ARG A 196 5.98 -21.96 10.19
C ARG A 196 5.54 -21.85 8.73
N ILE A 197 5.12 -22.95 8.11
CA ILE A 197 4.50 -22.94 6.76
C ILE A 197 3.20 -22.13 6.81
N GLY A 198 2.38 -22.32 7.85
CA GLY A 198 1.19 -21.50 8.10
C GLY A 198 1.50 -20.01 8.20
N GLU A 199 2.58 -19.63 8.88
CA GLU A 199 3.05 -18.24 8.96
C GLU A 199 3.45 -17.68 7.59
N ILE A 200 4.11 -18.48 6.75
CA ILE A 200 4.46 -18.08 5.37
C ILE A 200 3.19 -17.83 4.55
N TYR A 201 2.22 -18.76 4.57
CA TYR A 201 0.97 -18.59 3.86
C TYR A 201 0.16 -17.40 4.39
N HIS A 202 0.15 -17.18 5.70
CA HIS A 202 -0.44 -16.01 6.34
C HIS A 202 0.19 -14.70 5.82
N THR A 203 1.52 -14.61 5.80
CA THR A 203 2.25 -13.43 5.28
C THR A 203 1.97 -13.15 3.79
N ARG A 204 1.69 -14.20 3.01
CA ARG A 204 1.28 -14.13 1.60
C ARG A 204 -0.21 -13.85 1.40
N GLY A 205 -1.01 -13.82 2.46
CA GLY A 205 -2.47 -13.62 2.40
C GLY A 205 -3.26 -14.87 2.02
N HIS A 206 -2.64 -16.05 1.95
CA HIS A 206 -3.30 -17.33 1.68
C HIS A 206 -3.88 -17.92 2.98
N TYR A 207 -4.89 -17.25 3.55
CA TYR A 207 -5.38 -17.55 4.89
C TYR A 207 -5.98 -18.93 5.07
N LYS A 208 -6.67 -19.46 4.05
CA LYS A 208 -7.23 -20.82 4.10
C LYS A 208 -6.12 -21.87 4.30
N MET A 209 -5.07 -21.80 3.47
CA MET A 209 -3.89 -22.64 3.62
C MET A 209 -3.23 -22.41 4.98
N ALA A 210 -3.09 -21.16 5.41
CA ALA A 210 -2.51 -20.85 6.72
C ALA A 210 -3.30 -21.51 7.87
N SER A 211 -4.64 -21.40 7.86
CA SER A 211 -5.50 -22.03 8.85
C SER A 211 -5.40 -23.55 8.82
N GLU A 212 -5.35 -24.17 7.63
CA GLU A 212 -5.20 -25.63 7.49
C GLU A 212 -3.89 -26.11 8.13
N PHE A 213 -2.76 -25.44 7.86
CA PHE A 213 -1.47 -25.78 8.48
C PHE A 213 -1.43 -25.53 9.99
N TYR A 214 -2.05 -24.44 10.48
CA TYR A 214 -2.15 -24.20 11.92
C TYR A 214 -3.05 -25.23 12.62
N ASP A 215 -4.15 -25.65 11.99
CA ASP A 215 -5.04 -26.68 12.52
C ASP A 215 -4.37 -28.07 12.51
N GLU A 216 -3.57 -28.39 11.48
CA GLU A 216 -2.74 -29.60 11.47
C GLU A 216 -1.71 -29.57 12.61
N ALA A 217 -1.01 -28.45 12.79
CA ALA A 217 -0.06 -28.26 13.90
C ALA A 217 -0.74 -28.40 15.28
N LEU A 218 -1.93 -27.84 15.45
CA LEU A 218 -2.74 -27.98 16.67
C LEU A 218 -3.17 -29.42 16.92
N THR A 219 -3.56 -30.14 15.87
CA THR A 219 -3.97 -31.55 15.96
C THR A 219 -2.83 -32.40 16.48
N ILE A 220 -1.62 -32.23 15.93
CA ILE A 220 -0.41 -32.92 16.41
C ILE A 220 -0.09 -32.52 17.86
N GLN A 221 -0.21 -31.23 18.21
CA GLN A 221 0.09 -30.75 19.55
C GLN A 221 -0.86 -31.31 20.62
N ARG A 222 -2.14 -31.55 20.30
CA ARG A 222 -3.13 -32.19 21.19
C ARG A 222 -2.80 -33.64 21.52
N GLU A 223 -2.04 -34.32 20.66
CA GLU A 223 -1.58 -35.70 20.92
C GLU A 223 -0.36 -35.75 21.86
N LEU A 224 0.24 -34.60 22.20
CA LEU A 224 1.44 -34.54 23.04
C LEU A 224 1.10 -34.37 24.52
N PRO A 225 1.87 -34.98 25.46
CA PRO A 225 1.61 -34.88 26.90
C PRO A 225 1.69 -33.47 27.50
N HIS A 226 2.27 -32.50 26.77
CA HIS A 226 2.49 -31.14 27.23
C HIS A 226 2.06 -30.15 26.15
N GLU A 227 0.92 -29.48 26.35
CA GLU A 227 0.31 -28.50 25.43
C GLU A 227 1.04 -27.13 25.40
N LYS A 228 2.35 -27.09 25.69
CA LYS A 228 3.11 -25.83 25.90
C LYS A 228 3.16 -24.90 24.68
N LYS A 229 2.99 -25.44 23.46
CA LYS A 229 3.01 -24.67 22.19
C LYS A 229 1.62 -24.39 21.62
N MET A 230 0.58 -25.00 22.20
CA MET A 230 -0.81 -24.83 21.75
C MET A 230 -1.26 -23.35 21.78
N PRO A 231 -0.91 -22.53 22.79
CA PRO A 231 -1.29 -21.12 22.78
C PRO A 231 -0.70 -20.31 21.60
N SER A 232 0.53 -20.59 21.16
CA SER A 232 1.11 -19.87 20.02
C SER A 232 0.37 -20.13 18.70
N PHE A 233 -0.05 -21.38 18.47
CA PHE A 233 -0.79 -21.73 17.27
C PHE A 233 -2.20 -21.14 17.28
N LEU A 234 -2.86 -21.11 18.45
CA LEU A 234 -4.14 -20.43 18.64
C LEU A 234 -4.02 -18.91 18.43
N ILE A 235 -2.95 -18.27 18.89
CA ILE A 235 -2.70 -16.84 18.61
C ILE A 235 -2.54 -16.62 17.10
N ASN A 236 -1.81 -17.49 16.40
CA ASN A 236 -1.64 -17.38 14.95
C ASN A 236 -2.95 -17.56 14.18
N LEU A 237 -3.82 -18.49 14.60
CA LEU A 237 -5.19 -18.58 14.07
C LEU A 237 -6.03 -17.35 14.40
N GLY A 238 -5.93 -16.84 15.63
CA GLY A 238 -6.58 -15.59 16.01
C GLY A 238 -6.20 -14.44 15.07
N ARG A 239 -4.91 -14.34 14.72
CA ARG A 239 -4.39 -13.35 13.75
C ARG A 239 -4.94 -13.59 12.34
N VAL A 240 -5.01 -14.84 11.87
CA VAL A 240 -5.65 -15.18 10.58
C VAL A 240 -7.08 -14.66 10.53
N TYR A 241 -7.89 -15.00 11.54
CA TYR A 241 -9.30 -14.60 11.55
C TYR A 241 -9.51 -13.11 11.72
N GLU A 242 -8.62 -12.45 12.46
CA GLU A 242 -8.61 -11.02 12.61
C GLU A 242 -8.24 -10.28 11.31
N ASP A 243 -7.20 -10.75 10.61
CA ASP A 243 -6.83 -10.28 9.26
C ASP A 243 -7.92 -10.57 8.23
N GLN A 244 -8.85 -11.50 8.51
CA GLN A 244 -10.05 -11.74 7.73
C GLN A 244 -11.27 -10.93 8.21
N GLY A 245 -11.13 -10.05 9.21
CA GLY A 245 -12.25 -9.30 9.80
C GLY A 245 -13.27 -10.15 10.59
N GLN A 246 -13.00 -11.44 10.80
CA GLN A 246 -13.85 -12.36 11.59
C GLN A 246 -13.53 -12.21 13.08
N TYR A 247 -13.83 -11.04 13.64
CA TYR A 247 -13.44 -10.64 14.98
C TYR A 247 -13.99 -11.54 16.10
N GLU A 248 -15.17 -12.13 15.92
CA GLU A 248 -15.76 -13.07 16.90
C GLU A 248 -14.88 -14.33 17.02
N LYS A 249 -14.46 -14.91 15.89
CA LYS A 249 -13.55 -16.07 15.89
C LYS A 249 -12.18 -15.69 16.43
N ALA A 250 -11.65 -14.54 16.03
CA ALA A 250 -10.37 -14.06 16.55
C ALA A 250 -10.40 -13.92 18.09
N ASN A 251 -11.47 -13.33 18.65
CA ASN A 251 -11.68 -13.26 20.09
C ASN A 251 -11.77 -14.64 20.75
N GLU A 252 -12.44 -15.61 20.12
CA GLU A 252 -12.51 -16.98 20.61
C GLU A 252 -11.11 -17.61 20.71
N TYR A 253 -10.31 -17.55 19.64
CA TYR A 253 -8.97 -18.14 19.61
C TYR A 253 -7.99 -17.44 20.57
N TYR A 254 -7.99 -16.10 20.62
CA TYR A 254 -7.18 -15.37 21.60
C TYR A 254 -7.63 -15.61 23.04
N GLY A 255 -8.95 -15.75 23.28
CA GLY A 255 -9.49 -16.10 24.59
C GLY A 255 -9.04 -17.49 25.05
N LYS A 256 -9.10 -18.50 24.16
CA LYS A 256 -8.56 -19.84 24.45
C LYS A 256 -7.05 -19.80 24.74
N ALA A 257 -6.28 -19.06 23.95
CA ALA A 257 -4.84 -18.90 24.16
C ALA A 257 -4.53 -18.19 25.50
N LEU A 258 -5.33 -17.19 25.88
CA LEU A 258 -5.21 -16.49 27.17
C LEU A 258 -5.41 -17.45 28.34
N THR A 259 -6.48 -18.23 28.33
CA THR A 259 -6.79 -19.22 29.38
C THR A 259 -5.66 -20.23 29.53
N LEU A 260 -5.22 -20.84 28.42
CA LEU A 260 -4.14 -21.83 28.46
C LEU A 260 -2.80 -21.22 28.93
N ASN A 261 -2.47 -20.00 28.53
CA ASN A 261 -1.26 -19.33 29.01
C ASN A 261 -1.30 -19.09 30.52
N ARG A 262 -2.47 -18.74 31.09
CA ARG A 262 -2.65 -18.59 32.55
C ARG A 262 -2.52 -19.91 33.29
N GLU A 263 -3.17 -20.96 32.79
CA GLU A 263 -3.07 -22.31 33.36
C GLU A 263 -1.63 -22.84 33.35
N GLN A 264 -0.85 -22.46 32.34
CA GLN A 264 0.57 -22.81 32.21
C GLN A 264 1.52 -21.85 32.99
N GLY A 265 0.98 -20.89 33.75
CA GLY A 265 1.75 -19.89 34.49
C GLY A 265 2.55 -18.93 33.60
N GLN A 266 2.21 -18.82 32.32
CA GLN A 266 2.88 -17.98 31.31
C GLN A 266 2.27 -16.57 31.26
N GLU A 267 2.26 -15.86 32.39
CA GLU A 267 1.62 -14.54 32.52
C GLU A 267 2.09 -13.52 31.48
N GLY A 268 3.37 -13.54 31.11
CA GLY A 268 3.88 -12.67 30.05
C GLY A 268 3.26 -12.92 28.67
N LYS A 269 2.88 -14.16 28.36
CA LYS A 269 2.17 -14.52 27.11
C LYS A 269 0.67 -14.26 27.24
N ALA A 270 0.10 -14.41 28.44
CA ALA A 270 -1.25 -13.98 28.74
C ALA A 270 -1.43 -12.47 28.48
N ALA A 271 -0.46 -11.63 28.89
CA ALA A 271 -0.44 -10.21 28.57
C ALA A 271 -0.44 -9.91 27.07
N THR A 272 0.25 -10.72 26.26
CA THR A 272 0.20 -10.61 24.79
C THR A 272 -1.21 -10.89 24.25
N CYS A 273 -1.89 -11.91 24.76
CA CYS A 273 -3.27 -12.23 24.37
C CYS A 273 -4.23 -11.11 24.76
N LEU A 274 -4.07 -10.54 25.97
CA LEU A 274 -4.85 -9.38 26.43
C LEU A 274 -4.65 -8.16 25.53
N ASN A 275 -3.42 -7.86 25.11
CA ASN A 275 -3.17 -6.78 24.14
C ASN A 275 -3.87 -7.05 22.79
N ASN A 276 -3.88 -8.29 22.29
CA ASN A 276 -4.58 -8.63 21.04
C ASN A 276 -6.10 -8.49 21.17
N LEU A 277 -6.68 -8.98 22.27
CA LEU A 277 -8.12 -8.82 22.59
C LEU A 277 -8.50 -7.34 22.76
N GLY A 278 -7.64 -6.56 23.42
CA GLY A 278 -7.81 -5.12 23.57
C GLY A 278 -7.88 -4.41 22.22
N ARG A 279 -7.02 -4.82 21.28
CA ARG A 279 -7.00 -4.25 19.92
C ARG A 279 -8.22 -4.62 19.10
N ILE A 280 -8.71 -5.85 19.18
CA ILE A 280 -9.99 -6.20 18.53
C ILE A 280 -11.12 -5.34 19.10
N CYS A 281 -11.20 -5.21 20.43
CA CYS A 281 -12.22 -4.37 21.06
C CYS A 281 -12.11 -2.90 20.61
N GLU A 282 -10.90 -2.39 20.43
CA GLU A 282 -10.65 -1.03 19.92
C GLU A 282 -11.17 -0.85 18.50
N VAL A 283 -10.86 -1.78 17.59
CA VAL A 283 -11.33 -1.75 16.19
C VAL A 283 -12.86 -1.84 16.10
N GLN A 284 -13.49 -2.61 17.01
CA GLN A 284 -14.95 -2.71 17.12
C GLN A 284 -15.60 -1.51 17.84
N GLY A 285 -14.84 -0.48 18.23
CA GLY A 285 -15.33 0.69 18.97
C GLY A 285 -15.71 0.42 20.44
N GLN A 286 -15.41 -0.77 20.96
CA GLN A 286 -15.66 -1.18 22.35
C GLN A 286 -14.56 -0.67 23.30
N TYR A 287 -14.30 0.64 23.28
CA TYR A 287 -13.13 1.24 23.92
C TYR A 287 -13.02 0.99 25.43
N LYS A 288 -14.14 0.85 26.15
CA LYS A 288 -14.10 0.53 27.59
C LYS A 288 -13.51 -0.85 27.86
N LYS A 289 -13.87 -1.85 27.04
CA LYS A 289 -13.30 -3.21 27.15
C LYS A 289 -11.84 -3.22 26.72
N ALA A 290 -11.51 -2.49 25.65
CA ALA A 290 -10.14 -2.34 25.18
C ALA A 290 -9.20 -1.81 26.29
N ILE A 291 -9.61 -0.73 26.97
CA ILE A 291 -8.87 -0.17 28.11
C ILE A 291 -8.70 -1.21 29.22
N GLY A 292 -9.76 -1.96 29.56
CA GLY A 292 -9.68 -3.00 30.59
C GLY A 292 -8.62 -4.07 30.28
N PHE A 293 -8.59 -4.57 29.04
CA PHE A 293 -7.57 -5.54 28.62
C PHE A 293 -6.16 -4.95 28.59
N TYR A 294 -6.00 -3.72 28.10
CA TYR A 294 -4.68 -3.07 28.04
C TYR A 294 -4.15 -2.71 29.43
N ASP A 295 -4.98 -2.27 30.36
CA ASP A 295 -4.59 -1.99 31.76
C ASP A 295 -4.15 -3.28 32.48
N GLU A 296 -4.86 -4.39 32.26
CA GLU A 296 -4.48 -5.70 32.80
C GLU A 296 -3.13 -6.16 32.23
N ALA A 297 -2.93 -6.05 30.91
CA ALA A 297 -1.65 -6.34 30.27
C ALA A 297 -0.51 -5.44 30.78
N LEU A 298 -0.77 -4.14 30.97
CA LEU A 298 0.19 -3.19 31.53
C LEU A 298 0.61 -3.61 32.94
N THR A 299 -0.35 -4.01 33.78
CA THR A 299 -0.09 -4.45 35.16
C THR A 299 0.83 -5.67 35.17
N ILE A 300 0.49 -6.70 34.38
CA ILE A 300 1.30 -7.92 34.27
C ILE A 300 2.71 -7.61 33.77
N ASN A 301 2.83 -6.86 32.68
CA ASN A 301 4.14 -6.53 32.09
C ASN A 301 5.00 -5.68 33.03
N SER A 302 4.38 -4.79 33.81
CA SER A 302 5.08 -3.98 34.82
C SER A 302 5.62 -4.85 35.95
N THR A 303 4.81 -5.79 36.47
CA THR A 303 5.25 -6.76 37.49
C THR A 303 6.39 -7.63 36.99
N LEU A 304 6.33 -8.07 35.73
CA LEU A 304 7.37 -8.89 35.09
C LEU A 304 8.59 -8.06 34.62
N ARG A 305 8.60 -6.74 34.84
CA ARG A 305 9.66 -5.81 34.41
C ARG A 305 10.00 -5.90 32.91
N LYS A 306 8.99 -6.16 32.09
CA LYS A 306 9.11 -6.29 30.63
C LYS A 306 9.00 -4.92 29.96
N GLY A 307 10.09 -4.16 29.97
CA GLY A 307 10.13 -2.75 29.57
C GLY A 307 9.50 -2.45 28.19
N ASP A 308 9.88 -3.20 27.15
CA ASP A 308 9.35 -2.98 25.79
C ASP A 308 7.83 -3.27 25.71
N GLN A 309 7.35 -4.26 26.46
CA GLN A 309 5.93 -4.63 26.52
C GLN A 309 5.11 -3.63 27.37
N VAL A 310 5.72 -3.04 28.40
CA VAL A 310 5.13 -1.93 29.17
C VAL A 310 4.92 -0.71 28.26
N VAL A 311 5.92 -0.36 27.45
CA VAL A 311 5.83 0.70 26.44
C VAL A 311 4.68 0.45 25.46
N ALA A 312 4.55 -0.78 24.94
CA ALA A 312 3.47 -1.14 24.02
C ALA A 312 2.09 -0.95 24.66
N SER A 313 1.90 -1.40 25.90
CA SER A 313 0.64 -1.21 26.62
C SER A 313 0.34 0.26 26.92
N PHE A 314 1.34 1.06 27.30
CA PHE A 314 1.18 2.51 27.46
C PHE A 314 0.75 3.20 26.15
N ASN A 315 1.39 2.88 25.03
CA ASN A 315 1.05 3.46 23.74
C ASN A 315 -0.38 3.10 23.31
N ASN A 316 -0.82 1.86 23.52
CA ASN A 316 -2.19 1.43 23.23
C ASN A 316 -3.22 2.18 24.09
N LEU A 317 -2.97 2.33 25.40
CA LEU A 317 -3.84 3.10 26.30
C LEU A 317 -3.86 4.60 25.97
N GLY A 318 -2.72 5.16 25.58
CA GLY A 318 -2.58 6.52 25.10
C GLY A 318 -3.45 6.78 23.89
N ARG A 319 -3.32 5.93 22.86
CA ARG A 319 -4.09 6.02 21.60
C ARG A 319 -5.60 5.91 21.82
N VAL A 320 -6.06 4.93 22.59
CA VAL A 320 -7.50 4.79 22.88
C VAL A 320 -8.03 5.96 23.70
N SER A 321 -7.23 6.54 24.60
CA SER A 321 -7.62 7.73 25.35
C SER A 321 -7.73 8.97 24.45
N GLU A 322 -6.81 9.12 23.51
CA GLU A 322 -6.78 10.20 22.53
C GLU A 322 -7.96 10.15 21.57
N ILE A 323 -8.28 8.98 20.98
CA ILE A 323 -9.45 8.77 20.10
C ILE A 323 -10.75 9.18 20.80
N ARG A 324 -10.82 8.98 22.12
CA ARG A 324 -11.98 9.37 22.95
C ARG A 324 -11.98 10.83 23.39
N GLY A 325 -10.98 11.62 22.99
CA GLY A 325 -10.81 13.02 23.40
C GLY A 325 -10.37 13.19 24.86
N HIS A 326 -9.91 12.13 25.54
CA HIS A 326 -9.38 12.20 26.91
C HIS A 326 -7.88 12.54 26.90
N TYR A 327 -7.54 13.71 26.37
CA TYR A 327 -6.16 14.16 26.13
C TYR A 327 -5.28 14.14 27.39
N GLU A 328 -5.85 14.50 28.55
CA GLU A 328 -5.17 14.41 29.84
C GLU A 328 -4.68 12.99 30.18
N LYS A 329 -5.51 11.98 29.95
CA LYS A 329 -5.14 10.58 30.17
C LYS A 329 -4.15 10.09 29.12
N ALA A 330 -4.36 10.46 27.86
CA ALA A 330 -3.44 10.13 26.78
C ALA A 330 -2.02 10.62 27.09
N ARG A 331 -1.91 11.86 27.57
CA ARG A 331 -0.65 12.47 28.00
C ARG A 331 0.03 11.72 29.14
N VAL A 332 -0.71 11.23 30.13
CA VAL A 332 -0.15 10.41 31.22
C VAL A 332 0.47 9.14 30.65
N TYR A 333 -0.25 8.43 29.79
CA TYR A 333 0.23 7.17 29.22
C TYR A 333 1.42 7.36 28.27
N TYR A 334 1.38 8.36 27.37
CA TYR A 334 2.51 8.65 26.49
C TYR A 334 3.75 9.14 27.24
N ASN A 335 3.60 9.89 28.35
CA ASN A 335 4.74 10.21 29.23
C ASN A 335 5.31 8.97 29.94
N GLY A 336 4.45 8.02 30.32
CA GLY A 336 4.88 6.71 30.85
C GLY A 336 5.75 5.97 29.84
N SER A 337 5.29 5.88 28.59
CA SER A 337 6.04 5.32 27.46
C SER A 337 7.39 6.02 27.24
N LEU A 338 7.38 7.36 27.17
CA LEU A 338 8.59 8.18 27.01
C LEU A 338 9.62 7.91 28.13
N THR A 339 9.15 7.82 29.38
CA THR A 339 10.02 7.59 30.54
C THR A 339 10.71 6.23 30.46
N VAL A 340 9.96 5.18 30.13
CA VAL A 340 10.52 3.82 29.98
C VAL A 340 11.49 3.77 28.78
N ASN A 341 11.14 4.36 27.64
CA ASN A 341 12.02 4.39 26.46
C ASN A 341 13.34 5.12 26.72
N ARG A 342 13.31 6.26 27.44
CA ARG A 342 14.53 6.96 27.88
C ARG A 342 15.37 6.11 28.83
N ALA A 343 14.74 5.43 29.79
CA ALA A 343 15.46 4.54 30.72
C ALA A 343 16.13 3.37 29.99
N LEU A 344 15.49 2.84 28.94
CA LEU A 344 16.00 1.77 28.07
C LEU A 344 16.95 2.28 26.97
N LYS A 345 17.18 3.59 26.86
CA LYS A 345 17.99 4.24 25.81
C LYS A 345 17.55 3.86 24.39
N ARG A 346 16.23 3.82 24.16
CA ARG A 346 15.61 3.51 22.86
C ARG A 346 15.29 4.81 22.11
N GLU A 347 16.31 5.51 21.60
CA GLU A 347 16.17 6.83 20.97
C GLU A 347 15.05 6.89 19.89
N GLU A 348 14.93 5.86 19.06
CA GLU A 348 13.83 5.77 18.10
C GLU A 348 12.45 5.86 18.76
N ASN A 349 12.23 5.10 19.83
CA ASN A 349 10.95 5.05 20.52
C ASN A 349 10.72 6.30 21.38
N VAL A 350 11.80 7.00 21.78
CA VAL A 350 11.72 8.32 22.42
C VAL A 350 11.11 9.34 21.45
N ALA A 351 11.62 9.43 20.22
CA ALA A 351 11.08 10.32 19.18
C ALA A 351 9.60 10.01 18.88
N VAL A 352 9.24 8.72 18.73
CA VAL A 352 7.83 8.30 18.54
C VAL A 352 6.93 8.74 19.70
N SER A 353 7.40 8.61 20.95
CA SER A 353 6.62 9.03 22.13
C SER A 353 6.47 10.55 22.21
N LEU A 354 7.49 11.31 21.80
CA LEU A 354 7.45 12.78 21.72
C LEU A 354 6.48 13.25 20.65
N ASN A 355 6.46 12.62 19.48
CA ASN A 355 5.48 12.91 18.43
C ASN A 355 4.05 12.69 18.90
N ALA A 356 3.76 11.56 19.56
CA ALA A 356 2.44 11.31 20.13
C ALA A 356 2.02 12.36 21.17
N LEU A 357 2.96 12.83 22.00
CA LEU A 357 2.71 13.95 22.91
C LEU A 357 2.47 15.27 22.16
N GLY A 358 3.20 15.52 21.08
CA GLY A 358 3.01 16.68 20.21
C GLY A 358 1.61 16.72 19.59
N ASP A 359 1.10 15.57 19.13
CA ASP A 359 -0.26 15.44 18.57
C ASP A 359 -1.32 15.76 19.63
N VAL A 360 -1.16 15.23 20.85
CA VAL A 360 -2.05 15.54 21.98
C VAL A 360 -2.00 17.03 22.34
N TYR A 361 -0.82 17.65 22.40
CA TYR A 361 -0.70 19.08 22.66
C TYR A 361 -1.30 19.94 21.55
N GLN A 362 -1.17 19.52 20.28
CA GLN A 362 -1.80 20.19 19.15
C GLN A 362 -3.32 20.13 19.25
N ALA A 363 -3.89 18.97 19.59
CA ALA A 363 -5.33 18.80 19.78
C ALA A 363 -5.87 19.67 20.94
N GLU A 364 -5.09 19.84 22.00
CA GLU A 364 -5.37 20.77 23.11
C GLU A 364 -5.07 22.25 22.78
N GLN A 365 -4.64 22.56 21.55
CA GLN A 365 -4.22 23.89 21.10
C GLN A 365 -3.04 24.50 21.90
N GLN A 366 -2.26 23.65 22.58
CA GLN A 366 -1.03 24.02 23.29
C GLN A 366 0.16 24.03 22.33
N TYR A 367 0.09 24.86 21.28
CA TYR A 367 1.02 24.83 20.14
C TYR A 367 2.50 24.97 20.53
N ALA A 368 2.83 25.79 21.53
CA ALA A 368 4.22 25.95 21.99
C ALA A 368 4.79 24.69 22.69
N LYS A 369 3.93 23.82 23.24
CA LYS A 369 4.35 22.51 23.75
C LYS A 369 4.46 21.51 22.60
N ALA A 370 3.50 21.52 21.66
CA ALA A 370 3.55 20.68 20.47
C ALA A 370 4.81 20.91 19.65
N ILE A 371 5.15 22.17 19.34
CA ILE A 371 6.38 22.54 18.61
C ILE A 371 7.61 22.00 19.33
N ARG A 372 7.73 22.22 20.64
CA ARG A 372 8.89 21.72 21.41
C ARG A 372 9.01 20.20 21.35
N SER A 373 7.90 19.47 21.46
CA SER A 373 7.90 18.01 21.36
C SER A 373 8.32 17.53 19.97
N TYR A 374 7.81 18.15 18.90
CA TYR A 374 8.19 17.82 17.53
C TYR A 374 9.62 18.22 17.18
N GLU A 375 10.13 19.36 17.68
CA GLU A 375 11.53 19.77 17.49
C GLU A 375 12.50 18.82 18.20
N GLU A 376 12.16 18.36 19.40
CA GLU A 376 12.97 17.35 20.12
C GLU A 376 12.99 16.01 19.37
N ALA A 377 11.84 15.54 18.86
CA ALA A 377 11.77 14.35 18.03
C ALA A 377 12.62 14.50 16.74
N LEU A 378 12.48 15.63 16.05
CA LEU A 378 13.22 15.94 14.82
C LEU A 378 14.74 15.98 15.04
N ASP A 379 15.20 16.52 16.17
CA ASP A 379 16.64 16.55 16.51
C ASP A 379 17.19 15.13 16.75
N ILE A 380 16.44 14.29 17.47
CA ILE A 380 16.78 12.88 17.68
C ILE A 380 16.86 12.13 16.34
N ASP A 381 15.85 12.28 15.48
CA ASP A 381 15.78 11.56 14.22
C ASP A 381 16.79 12.06 13.18
N LYS A 382 17.14 13.35 13.18
CA LYS A 382 18.26 13.88 12.42
C LYS A 382 19.59 13.29 12.87
N LYS A 383 19.88 13.29 14.18
CA LYS A 383 21.11 12.68 14.73
C LYS A 383 21.23 11.22 14.35
N ARG A 384 20.14 10.44 14.51
CA ARG A 384 20.09 9.03 14.07
C ARG A 384 20.32 8.89 12.57
N GLY A 385 19.77 9.80 11.77
CA GLY A 385 19.96 9.84 10.33
C GLY A 385 21.39 10.19 9.92
N GLU A 386 22.08 11.06 10.64
CA GLU A 386 23.50 11.40 10.48
C GLU A 386 24.39 10.23 10.90
N GLU A 387 24.11 9.59 12.04
CA GLU A 387 24.80 8.37 12.47
C GLU A 387 24.66 7.23 11.46
N ALA A 388 23.50 7.09 10.81
CA ALA A 388 23.29 6.13 9.73
C ALA A 388 24.11 6.48 8.46
N ASP A 389 24.30 7.77 8.17
CA ASP A 389 25.17 8.23 7.08
C ASP A 389 26.66 8.06 7.44
N ASP A 390 27.04 8.25 8.71
CA ASP A 390 28.41 8.07 9.21
C ASP A 390 28.79 6.60 9.36
N ALA A 391 27.83 5.71 9.68
CA ALA A 391 28.03 4.26 9.68
C ALA A 391 28.40 3.75 8.27
N LYS A 392 27.94 4.43 7.22
CA LYS A 392 28.37 4.19 5.83
C LYS A 392 29.84 4.59 5.59
N THR A 393 30.42 5.42 6.45
CA THR A 393 31.67 6.14 6.20
C THR A 393 32.80 5.83 7.21
N SER A 394 32.51 5.37 8.43
CA SER A 394 33.45 5.64 9.55
C SER A 394 34.25 4.48 10.17
N LYS A 395 33.83 3.20 10.27
CA LYS A 395 34.68 2.26 11.10
C LYS A 395 34.65 0.75 10.94
N GLU A 396 33.82 0.16 10.09
CA GLU A 396 33.83 -1.32 9.87
C GLU A 396 34.43 -1.73 8.51
N LEU A 397 34.60 -0.77 7.60
CA LEU A 397 35.26 -0.98 6.30
C LEU A 397 36.79 -1.00 6.35
N ASP A 398 37.44 -0.70 7.48
CA ASP A 398 38.92 -0.63 7.55
C ASP A 398 39.53 -1.74 8.42
N MET A 399 38.84 -2.21 9.48
CA MET A 399 39.37 -3.26 10.37
C MET A 399 39.04 -4.69 9.91
N VAL A 400 37.92 -4.90 9.21
CA VAL A 400 37.59 -6.21 8.60
C VAL A 400 38.36 -6.42 7.28
N TYR A 401 38.76 -5.32 6.63
CA TYR A 401 39.42 -5.34 5.31
C TYR A 401 40.90 -5.72 5.36
N THR A 402 41.62 -5.50 6.47
CA THR A 402 43.09 -5.51 6.43
C THR A 402 43.74 -6.90 6.59
N PHE A 403 43.04 -7.98 6.97
CA PHE A 403 43.75 -9.24 7.31
C PHE A 403 43.40 -10.54 6.55
N TYR A 404 42.30 -10.67 5.78
CA TYR A 404 41.97 -12.02 5.24
C TYR A 404 41.50 -12.23 3.79
N TRP A 405 41.14 -11.23 2.97
CA TRP A 405 40.42 -11.54 1.71
C TRP A 405 40.93 -10.91 0.41
N SER A 406 42.22 -11.05 0.13
CA SER A 406 42.83 -10.67 -1.17
C SER A 406 42.43 -11.53 -2.39
N LYS A 407 41.27 -12.22 -2.41
CA LYS A 407 40.94 -13.10 -3.56
C LYS A 407 39.53 -13.10 -4.18
N HIS A 408 38.47 -12.50 -3.62
CA HIS A 408 37.15 -12.51 -4.31
C HIS A 408 36.36 -11.21 -4.14
N ASP A 409 36.50 -10.31 -5.11
CA ASP A 409 36.39 -8.86 -4.91
C ASP A 409 35.26 -8.17 -5.72
N LYS A 410 34.08 -8.80 -5.88
CA LYS A 410 33.04 -8.22 -6.77
C LYS A 410 31.61 -8.11 -6.24
N VAL A 411 31.29 -8.66 -5.06
CA VAL A 411 29.88 -8.86 -4.68
C VAL A 411 29.46 -8.16 -3.37
N ILE A 412 30.38 -7.67 -2.52
CA ILE A 412 30.04 -7.21 -1.15
C ILE A 412 29.66 -5.73 -1.05
N LYS A 413 30.37 -4.85 -1.78
CA LYS A 413 30.12 -3.39 -1.80
C LYS A 413 28.65 -2.99 -2.06
N PRO A 414 27.91 -3.66 -2.96
CA PRO A 414 26.51 -3.31 -3.22
C PRO A 414 25.54 -3.59 -2.06
N TYR A 415 25.85 -4.48 -1.12
CA TYR A 415 24.89 -4.92 -0.09
C TYR A 415 24.98 -4.10 1.20
N GLU A 416 26.18 -3.67 1.59
CA GLU A 416 26.38 -2.68 2.67
C GLU A 416 25.68 -1.36 2.33
N GLU A 417 25.72 -0.96 1.06
CA GLU A 417 24.96 0.18 0.54
C GLU A 417 23.44 0.00 0.71
N VAL A 418 22.90 -1.22 0.61
CA VAL A 418 21.45 -1.49 0.71
C VAL A 418 20.96 -1.49 2.16
N PHE A 419 21.71 -2.06 3.10
CA PHE A 419 21.32 -2.06 4.51
C PHE A 419 21.39 -0.65 5.12
N ALA A 420 22.50 0.05 4.92
CA ALA A 420 22.64 1.45 5.33
C ALA A 420 21.53 2.30 4.70
N PHE A 421 21.18 2.03 3.44
CA PHE A 421 20.08 2.71 2.77
C PHE A 421 18.70 2.38 3.37
N LYS A 422 18.40 1.14 3.78
CA LYS A 422 17.14 0.81 4.47
C LYS A 422 17.03 1.50 5.84
N SER A 423 18.11 1.53 6.62
CA SER A 423 18.16 2.26 7.89
C SER A 423 17.95 3.77 7.67
N LYS A 424 18.63 4.32 6.66
CA LYS A 424 18.48 5.73 6.27
C LYS A 424 17.06 6.05 5.81
N LEU A 425 16.43 5.18 5.01
CA LEU A 425 15.04 5.35 4.58
C LEU A 425 14.08 5.45 5.75
N LYS A 426 14.28 4.64 6.80
CA LYS A 426 13.46 4.69 8.01
C LYS A 426 13.60 6.03 8.73
N CYS A 427 14.84 6.50 8.90
CA CYS A 427 15.11 7.79 9.52
C CYS A 427 14.54 8.95 8.68
N ASP A 428 14.77 8.94 7.36
CA ASP A 428 14.26 9.98 6.47
C ASP A 428 12.72 10.04 6.49
N ALA A 429 12.04 8.88 6.55
CA ALA A 429 10.58 8.84 6.70
C ALA A 429 10.10 9.49 8.01
N GLN A 430 10.82 9.29 9.12
CA GLN A 430 10.51 9.92 10.40
C GLN A 430 10.74 11.44 10.35
N ILE A 431 11.89 11.88 9.83
CA ILE A 431 12.21 13.31 9.63
C ILE A 431 11.13 14.00 8.79
N ILE A 432 10.66 13.36 7.71
CA ILE A 432 9.59 13.89 6.84
C ILE A 432 8.30 14.11 7.65
N ASN A 433 7.90 13.14 8.49
CA ASN A 433 6.70 13.25 9.31
C ASN A 433 6.82 14.37 10.35
N ASP A 434 7.97 14.51 11.01
CA ASP A 434 8.23 15.57 11.99
C ASP A 434 8.15 16.96 11.35
N LEU A 435 8.75 17.12 10.16
CA LEU A 435 8.66 18.36 9.40
C LEU A 435 7.22 18.67 8.99
N ASN A 436 6.45 17.67 8.55
CA ASN A 436 5.03 17.85 8.23
C ASN A 436 4.22 18.25 9.47
N ASN A 437 4.49 17.65 10.64
CA ASN A 437 3.83 18.00 11.90
C ASN A 437 4.13 19.43 12.33
N LEU A 438 5.39 19.87 12.25
CA LEU A 438 5.76 21.28 12.46
C LEU A 438 5.06 22.21 11.48
N GLY A 439 5.07 21.87 10.19
CA GLY A 439 4.36 22.62 9.14
C GLY A 439 2.88 22.79 9.45
N ARG A 440 2.21 21.74 9.93
CA ARG A 440 0.79 21.75 10.34
C ARG A 440 0.55 22.65 11.56
N VAL A 441 1.39 22.57 12.59
CA VAL A 441 1.23 23.44 13.79
C VAL A 441 1.44 24.92 13.45
N TYR A 442 2.46 25.24 12.64
CA TYR A 442 2.68 26.64 12.21
C TYR A 442 1.56 27.16 11.30
N LEU A 443 0.94 26.29 10.49
CA LEU A 443 -0.27 26.64 9.73
C LEU A 443 -1.41 27.04 10.66
N LEU A 444 -1.65 26.25 11.73
CA LEU A 444 -2.67 26.55 12.75
C LEU A 444 -2.38 27.83 13.53
N GLN A 445 -1.11 28.16 13.74
CA GLN A 445 -0.68 29.44 14.33
C GLN A 445 -0.76 30.63 13.37
N LYS A 446 -1.12 30.40 12.10
CA LYS A 446 -1.15 31.41 11.03
C LYS A 446 0.22 31.95 10.61
N GLU A 447 1.29 31.21 10.92
CA GLU A 447 2.67 31.50 10.51
C GLU A 447 2.96 30.84 9.15
N TYR A 448 2.25 31.28 8.11
CA TYR A 448 2.17 30.56 6.83
C TYR A 448 3.52 30.37 6.13
N LYS A 449 4.40 31.39 6.16
CA LYS A 449 5.72 31.29 5.54
C LYS A 449 6.63 30.25 6.20
N ILE A 450 6.52 30.13 7.53
CA ILE A 450 7.26 29.11 8.29
C ILE A 450 6.69 27.72 7.96
N SER A 451 5.36 27.60 7.94
CA SER A 451 4.66 26.37 7.54
C SER A 451 5.06 25.89 6.14
N ILE A 452 5.04 26.80 5.14
CA ILE A 452 5.47 26.52 3.75
C ILE A 452 6.90 25.99 3.72
N LYS A 453 7.83 26.62 4.48
CA LYS A 453 9.22 26.18 4.55
C LYS A 453 9.33 24.71 5.01
N TYR A 454 8.65 24.34 6.09
CA TYR A 454 8.70 22.96 6.62
C TYR A 454 8.15 21.92 5.63
N PHE A 455 7.03 22.23 4.94
CA PHE A 455 6.50 21.33 3.91
C PHE A 455 7.44 21.21 2.69
N LEU A 456 8.10 22.30 2.28
CA LEU A 456 9.10 22.26 1.21
C LEU A 456 10.36 21.47 1.61
N ASP A 457 10.83 21.62 2.85
CA ASP A 457 11.96 20.86 3.39
C ASP A 457 11.64 19.35 3.41
N SER A 458 10.41 18.99 3.82
CA SER A 458 9.88 17.62 3.76
C SER A 458 9.89 17.05 2.32
N LEU A 459 9.32 17.79 1.37
CA LEU A 459 9.31 17.40 -0.05
C LEU A 459 10.71 17.28 -0.66
N ALA A 460 11.66 18.12 -0.23
CA ALA A 460 13.04 18.06 -0.72
C ALA A 460 13.73 16.75 -0.34
N ILE A 461 13.45 16.20 0.84
CA ILE A 461 13.95 14.88 1.26
C ILE A 461 13.34 13.78 0.38
N ILE A 462 12.02 13.79 0.17
CA ILE A 462 11.32 12.83 -0.70
C ILE A 462 11.89 12.88 -2.12
N GLU A 463 12.11 14.09 -2.67
CA GLU A 463 12.67 14.26 -4.00
C GLU A 463 14.09 13.69 -4.09
N LYS A 464 14.95 13.99 -3.10
CA LYS A 464 16.31 13.46 -3.02
C LYS A 464 16.31 11.93 -2.96
N LEU A 465 15.45 11.33 -2.14
CA LEU A 465 15.27 9.89 -2.03
C LEU A 465 14.83 9.27 -3.35
N SER A 466 13.82 9.85 -4.01
CA SER A 466 13.26 9.34 -5.27
C SER A 466 14.27 9.27 -6.42
N LYS A 467 15.32 10.10 -6.36
CA LYS A 467 16.40 10.12 -7.37
C LYS A 467 17.42 9.00 -7.17
N THR A 468 17.52 8.41 -5.98
CA THR A 468 18.49 7.35 -5.68
C THR A 468 18.17 6.06 -6.46
N LYS A 469 19.21 5.39 -6.98
CA LYS A 469 19.04 4.11 -7.70
C LYS A 469 18.46 3.03 -6.79
N THR A 470 18.81 3.05 -5.52
CA THR A 470 18.36 2.07 -4.53
C THR A 470 16.88 2.23 -4.23
N PHE A 471 16.35 3.46 -4.07
CA PHE A 471 14.91 3.70 -3.89
C PHE A 471 14.06 3.15 -5.03
N LYS A 472 14.54 3.29 -6.27
CA LYS A 472 13.85 2.79 -7.47
C LYS A 472 13.76 1.26 -7.52
N LYS A 473 14.65 0.56 -6.82
CA LYS A 473 14.68 -0.89 -6.72
C LYS A 473 13.99 -1.42 -5.45
N THR A 474 13.59 -0.53 -4.54
CA THR A 474 12.87 -0.90 -3.32
C THR A 474 11.44 -1.37 -3.66
N ALA A 475 10.91 -2.27 -2.83
CA ALA A 475 9.54 -2.77 -2.92
C ALA A 475 8.53 -1.64 -3.14
N ARG A 476 7.56 -1.87 -4.04
CA ARG A 476 6.54 -0.86 -4.41
C ARG A 476 5.70 -0.41 -3.23
N GLU A 477 5.50 -1.24 -2.23
CA GLU A 477 4.82 -0.87 -0.98
C GLU A 477 5.51 0.29 -0.26
N ILE A 478 6.85 0.24 -0.13
CA ILE A 478 7.62 1.34 0.46
C ILE A 478 7.48 2.60 -0.39
N ARG A 479 7.57 2.49 -1.72
CA ARG A 479 7.38 3.63 -2.63
C ARG A 479 5.98 4.25 -2.52
N LYS A 480 4.95 3.43 -2.31
CA LYS A 480 3.56 3.87 -2.07
C LYS A 480 3.41 4.62 -0.75
N ASN A 481 4.07 4.20 0.33
CA ASN A 481 4.04 4.92 1.60
C ASN A 481 4.63 6.32 1.45
N PHE A 482 5.80 6.45 0.80
CA PHE A 482 6.38 7.76 0.51
C PHE A 482 5.53 8.59 -0.44
N LEU A 483 4.83 7.96 -1.41
CA LEU A 483 3.88 8.66 -2.26
C LEU A 483 2.70 9.20 -1.44
N ALA A 484 2.12 8.40 -0.54
CA ALA A 484 1.02 8.84 0.31
C ALA A 484 1.42 10.05 1.15
N ILE A 485 2.61 9.98 1.79
CA ILE A 485 3.16 11.11 2.55
C ILE A 485 3.37 12.33 1.64
N GLN A 486 3.93 12.14 0.43
CA GLN A 486 4.14 13.23 -0.54
C GLN A 486 2.83 13.93 -0.93
N LEU A 487 1.76 13.16 -1.16
CA LEU A 487 0.45 13.70 -1.54
C LEU A 487 -0.21 14.47 -0.39
N ASP A 488 -0.12 13.95 0.84
CA ASP A 488 -0.57 14.65 2.04
C ASP A 488 0.20 15.97 2.23
N THR A 489 1.54 15.95 2.10
CA THR A 489 2.35 17.18 2.16
C THR A 489 1.95 18.19 1.09
N TYR A 490 1.65 17.76 -0.14
CA TYR A 490 1.16 18.68 -1.19
C TYR A 490 -0.16 19.33 -0.82
N GLN A 491 -1.11 18.58 -0.23
CA GLN A 491 -2.40 19.12 0.19
C GLN A 491 -2.21 20.20 1.28
N TRP A 492 -1.38 19.93 2.29
CA TRP A 492 -1.07 20.91 3.33
C TRP A 492 -0.34 22.14 2.77
N LEU A 493 0.59 21.93 1.84
CA LEU A 493 1.32 23.01 1.18
C LEU A 493 0.40 23.92 0.34
N VAL A 494 -0.57 23.34 -0.39
CA VAL A 494 -1.60 24.11 -1.09
C VAL A 494 -2.39 24.97 -0.11
N ASN A 495 -2.79 24.42 1.03
CA ASN A 495 -3.55 25.15 2.06
C ASN A 495 -2.73 26.30 2.65
N ALA A 496 -1.43 26.08 2.87
CA ALA A 496 -0.52 27.11 3.37
C ALA A 496 -0.32 28.24 2.34
N TYR A 497 -0.13 27.92 1.06
CA TYR A 497 -0.02 28.92 -0.01
C TYR A 497 -1.29 29.76 -0.18
N ILE A 498 -2.47 29.13 -0.18
CA ILE A 498 -3.74 29.86 -0.27
C ILE A 498 -3.93 30.77 0.94
N SER A 499 -3.53 30.33 2.13
CA SER A 499 -3.61 31.12 3.36
C SER A 499 -2.62 32.30 3.37
N ASP A 500 -1.45 32.15 2.72
CA ASP A 500 -0.50 33.24 2.44
C ASP A 500 -0.90 34.11 1.22
N ASN A 501 -2.06 33.81 0.61
CA ASN A 501 -2.60 34.50 -0.57
C ASN A 501 -1.73 34.35 -1.84
N ASP A 502 -0.93 33.28 -1.95
CA ASP A 502 -0.05 32.99 -3.08
C ASP A 502 -0.65 31.91 -4.01
N ILE A 503 -1.41 32.37 -5.01
CA ILE A 503 -2.23 31.51 -5.87
C ILE A 503 -1.39 30.68 -6.84
N PHE A 504 -0.26 31.20 -7.33
CA PHE A 504 0.50 30.52 -8.40
C PHE A 504 1.21 29.26 -7.91
N PRO A 505 1.96 29.27 -6.79
CA PRO A 505 2.54 28.07 -6.22
C PRO A 505 1.49 27.08 -5.75
N ALA A 506 0.33 27.54 -5.23
CA ALA A 506 -0.80 26.66 -4.92
C ALA A 506 -1.27 25.88 -6.15
N LEU A 507 -1.55 26.58 -7.26
CA LEU A 507 -1.97 25.96 -8.52
C LEU A 507 -0.90 25.01 -9.08
N GLN A 508 0.37 25.40 -9.00
CA GLN A 508 1.49 24.55 -9.42
C GLN A 508 1.58 23.28 -8.57
N THR A 509 1.37 23.38 -7.25
CA THR A 509 1.39 22.26 -6.31
C THR A 509 0.24 21.28 -6.56
N VAL A 510 -0.97 21.78 -6.86
CA VAL A 510 -2.10 20.95 -7.33
C VAL A 510 -1.71 20.19 -8.61
N GLY A 511 -1.07 20.87 -9.55
CA GLY A 511 -0.53 20.25 -10.76
C GLY A 511 0.49 19.15 -10.47
N LEU A 512 1.41 19.39 -9.52
CA LEU A 512 2.46 18.44 -9.13
C LEU A 512 1.88 17.20 -8.46
N SER A 513 0.91 17.39 -7.56
CA SER A 513 0.20 16.31 -6.90
C SER A 513 -0.42 15.36 -7.92
N ARG A 514 -1.21 15.90 -8.85
CA ARG A 514 -1.84 15.11 -9.93
C ARG A 514 -0.83 14.43 -10.85
N ALA A 515 0.20 15.16 -11.27
CA ALA A 515 1.28 14.60 -12.09
C ALA A 515 1.99 13.45 -11.39
N THR A 516 2.17 13.52 -10.07
CA THR A 516 2.85 12.49 -9.28
C THR A 516 2.02 11.20 -9.20
N ILE A 517 0.71 11.31 -8.95
CA ILE A 517 -0.22 10.17 -8.99
C ILE A 517 -0.19 9.50 -10.37
N GLN A 518 -0.24 10.32 -11.43
CA GLN A 518 -0.21 9.84 -12.81
C GLN A 518 1.09 9.11 -13.14
N ALA A 519 2.23 9.66 -12.70
CA ALA A 519 3.53 9.05 -12.92
C ALA A 519 3.62 7.65 -12.30
N GLU A 520 3.14 7.52 -11.06
CA GLU A 520 3.15 6.23 -10.36
C GLU A 520 2.20 5.23 -11.03
N ARG A 521 0.98 5.66 -11.35
CA ARG A 521 -0.07 4.80 -11.91
C ARG A 521 0.32 4.21 -13.26
N PHE A 522 0.99 4.98 -14.11
CA PHE A 522 1.39 4.54 -15.46
C PHE A 522 2.87 4.16 -15.56
N SER A 523 3.59 4.10 -14.43
CA SER A 523 5.04 3.84 -14.41
C SER A 523 5.85 4.80 -15.32
N ILE A 524 5.35 6.02 -15.50
CA ILE A 524 6.03 7.06 -16.29
C ILE A 524 7.22 7.58 -15.47
N LYS A 525 8.36 7.81 -16.13
CA LYS A 525 9.53 8.41 -15.46
C LYS A 525 9.15 9.80 -14.93
N LYS A 526 9.07 9.99 -13.60
CA LYS A 526 8.74 11.29 -12.97
C LYS A 526 9.52 12.49 -13.57
N GLY A 527 10.80 12.29 -13.95
CA GLY A 527 11.63 13.34 -14.58
C GLY A 527 11.25 13.75 -16.01
N SER A 528 10.36 13.02 -16.70
CA SER A 528 9.80 13.44 -17.99
C SER A 528 8.56 14.32 -17.85
N ILE A 529 8.01 14.46 -16.64
CA ILE A 529 6.86 15.33 -16.39
C ILE A 529 7.38 16.73 -16.08
N ARG A 530 7.18 17.64 -17.03
CA ARG A 530 7.41 19.08 -16.84
C ARG A 530 6.06 19.76 -16.84
N LEU A 531 5.66 20.29 -15.67
CA LEU A 531 4.46 21.10 -15.61
C LEU A 531 4.65 22.35 -16.48
N PRO A 532 3.62 22.72 -17.27
CA PRO A 532 3.67 23.94 -18.03
C PRO A 532 3.62 25.16 -17.11
N GLU A 533 4.33 26.21 -17.49
CA GLU A 533 4.18 27.50 -16.84
C GLU A 533 2.79 28.07 -17.15
N ILE A 534 2.18 28.74 -16.17
CA ILE A 534 0.86 29.37 -16.35
C ILE A 534 0.86 30.34 -17.54
N LYS A 535 1.94 31.07 -17.78
CA LYS A 535 2.08 31.95 -18.95
C LYS A 535 1.96 31.20 -20.27
N GLN A 536 2.50 29.98 -20.37
CA GLN A 536 2.39 29.15 -21.58
C GLN A 536 0.94 28.69 -21.80
N ILE A 537 0.25 28.30 -20.73
CA ILE A 537 -1.18 27.94 -20.79
C ILE A 537 -1.99 29.15 -21.27
N GLN A 538 -1.76 30.33 -20.69
CA GLN A 538 -2.47 31.56 -21.06
C GLN A 538 -2.23 31.93 -22.53
N GLN A 539 -1.00 31.79 -23.05
CA GLN A 539 -0.68 32.09 -24.46
C GLN A 539 -1.41 31.19 -25.46
N THR A 540 -1.76 29.96 -25.09
CA THR A 540 -2.44 29.01 -25.98
C THR A 540 -3.96 28.98 -25.81
N LEU A 541 -4.49 29.82 -24.91
CA LEU A 541 -5.92 29.88 -24.61
C LEU A 541 -6.60 30.98 -25.45
N GLY A 542 -7.73 30.66 -26.07
CA GLY A 542 -8.54 31.62 -26.82
C GLY A 542 -9.13 32.71 -25.93
N GLU A 543 -9.46 33.87 -26.51
CA GLU A 543 -10.10 34.97 -25.78
C GLU A 543 -11.49 34.59 -25.24
N ASP A 544 -12.18 33.67 -25.90
CA ASP A 544 -13.50 33.14 -25.52
C ASP A 544 -13.43 31.90 -24.63
N ALA A 545 -12.23 31.49 -24.20
CA ALA A 545 -12.02 30.28 -23.42
C ALA A 545 -11.65 30.57 -21.95
N ILE A 546 -12.06 29.65 -21.06
CA ILE A 546 -11.73 29.65 -19.63
C ILE A 546 -11.49 28.21 -19.16
N ILE A 547 -10.47 28.02 -18.33
CA ILE A 547 -10.17 26.74 -17.69
C ILE A 547 -10.60 26.81 -16.22
N LEU A 548 -11.37 25.82 -15.78
CA LEU A 548 -11.85 25.66 -14.41
C LEU A 548 -11.11 24.49 -13.76
N VAL A 549 -10.29 24.76 -12.75
CA VAL A 549 -9.56 23.72 -12.02
C VAL A 549 -10.12 23.59 -10.62
N TYR A 550 -10.77 22.46 -10.35
CA TYR A 550 -11.24 22.08 -9.02
C TYR A 550 -10.10 21.36 -8.31
N ALA A 551 -9.91 21.57 -7.00
CA ALA A 551 -8.93 20.86 -6.19
C ALA A 551 -9.38 20.75 -4.72
N TYR A 552 -9.41 19.55 -4.14
CA TYR A 552 -9.78 19.38 -2.73
C TYR A 552 -8.73 19.99 -1.79
N VAL A 553 -9.22 20.69 -0.76
CA VAL A 553 -8.42 21.26 0.35
C VAL A 553 -8.52 20.37 1.57
N ASN A 554 -9.73 19.88 1.83
CA ASN A 554 -10.11 19.00 2.93
C ASN A 554 -11.41 18.25 2.54
N VAL A 555 -12.01 17.49 3.46
CA VAL A 555 -13.24 16.70 3.20
C VAL A 555 -14.47 17.57 2.88
N ARG A 556 -14.46 18.86 3.25
CA ARG A 556 -15.62 19.78 3.16
C ARG A 556 -15.45 20.93 2.17
N ASP A 557 -14.24 21.27 1.74
CA ASP A 557 -13.98 22.46 0.92
C ASP A 557 -13.05 22.14 -0.26
N PHE A 558 -13.25 22.85 -1.37
CA PHE A 558 -12.37 22.78 -2.54
C PHE A 558 -11.98 24.17 -3.03
N LEU A 559 -10.83 24.25 -3.72
CA LEU A 559 -10.40 25.41 -4.47
C LEU A 559 -10.95 25.34 -5.89
N LEU A 560 -11.47 26.48 -6.36
CA LEU A 560 -11.83 26.68 -7.75
C LEU A 560 -10.89 27.73 -8.36
N PHE A 561 -9.91 27.27 -9.12
CA PHE A 561 -9.07 28.13 -9.94
C PHE A 561 -9.74 28.42 -11.28
N THR A 562 -9.68 29.67 -11.71
CA THR A 562 -10.11 30.09 -13.04
C THR A 562 -8.90 30.63 -13.80
N ILE A 563 -8.63 30.11 -14.99
CA ILE A 563 -7.52 30.53 -15.84
C ILE A 563 -8.10 31.06 -17.14
N THR A 564 -7.78 32.31 -17.46
CA THR A 564 -8.07 32.95 -18.74
C THR A 564 -6.77 33.44 -19.35
N GLN A 565 -6.80 33.86 -20.62
CA GLN A 565 -5.63 34.43 -21.28
C GLN A 565 -4.98 35.61 -20.51
N LYS A 566 -5.76 36.34 -19.69
CA LYS A 566 -5.30 37.57 -19.00
C LYS A 566 -5.13 37.41 -17.49
N LYS A 567 -5.93 36.58 -16.82
CA LYS A 567 -5.96 36.47 -15.35
C LYS A 567 -6.05 35.03 -14.86
N VAL A 568 -5.50 34.80 -13.66
CA VAL A 568 -5.75 33.62 -12.84
C VAL A 568 -6.35 34.08 -11.51
N LEU A 569 -7.45 33.44 -11.10
CA LEU A 569 -8.08 33.69 -9.80
C LEU A 569 -8.35 32.36 -9.11
N CYS A 570 -8.39 32.36 -7.78
CA CYS A 570 -8.78 31.21 -6.97
C CYS A 570 -9.89 31.62 -6.00
N LYS A 571 -10.91 30.77 -5.84
CA LYS A 571 -11.94 30.89 -4.81
C LYS A 571 -11.96 29.64 -3.95
N VAL A 572 -12.05 29.81 -2.64
CA VAL A 572 -12.37 28.73 -1.72
C VAL A 572 -13.89 28.56 -1.74
N VAL A 573 -14.35 27.34 -2.04
CA VAL A 573 -15.77 27.00 -2.07
C VAL A 573 -16.05 26.04 -0.94
N SER A 574 -16.93 26.44 -0.01
CA SER A 574 -17.30 25.61 1.12
C SER A 574 -18.53 24.76 0.81
N CYS A 575 -18.42 23.44 0.99
CA CYS A 575 -19.52 22.52 0.73
C CYS A 575 -20.41 22.33 1.96
N GLY A 576 -19.99 22.74 3.16
CA GLY A 576 -20.71 22.47 4.41
C GLY A 576 -22.20 22.89 4.37
N PRO A 577 -22.53 24.15 4.02
CA PRO A 577 -23.92 24.60 3.92
C PRO A 577 -24.72 23.86 2.85
N PHE A 578 -24.08 23.53 1.72
CA PHE A 578 -24.71 22.76 0.64
C PHE A 578 -25.04 21.35 1.08
N ILE A 579 -24.07 20.65 1.69
CA ILE A 579 -24.23 19.30 2.22
C ILE A 579 -25.36 19.27 3.24
N GLN A 580 -25.36 20.19 4.22
CA GLN A 580 -26.39 20.23 5.24
C GLN A 580 -27.78 20.44 4.63
N SER A 581 -27.94 21.45 3.77
CA SER A 581 -29.22 21.72 3.11
C SER A 581 -29.71 20.54 2.26
N PHE A 582 -28.78 19.77 1.69
CA PHE A 582 -29.11 18.61 0.90
C PHE A 582 -29.59 17.45 1.76
N LEU A 583 -28.83 17.12 2.82
CA LEU A 583 -29.19 16.06 3.76
C LEU A 583 -30.56 16.35 4.38
N ASP A 584 -30.82 17.59 4.81
CA ASP A 584 -32.14 18.01 5.34
C ASP A 584 -33.30 17.74 4.36
N THR A 585 -33.04 17.64 3.06
CA THR A 585 -34.05 17.45 2.01
C THR A 585 -34.17 16.00 1.52
N TYR A 586 -33.06 15.24 1.45
CA TYR A 586 -32.98 13.96 0.73
C TYR A 586 -32.32 12.82 1.54
N GLU A 587 -32.15 12.97 2.85
CA GLU A 587 -31.51 11.97 3.71
C GLU A 587 -32.14 10.59 3.55
N THR A 588 -33.47 10.48 3.58
CA THR A 588 -34.18 9.20 3.46
C THR A 588 -33.95 8.50 2.12
N GLU A 589 -33.94 9.25 1.00
CA GLU A 589 -33.66 8.72 -0.33
C GLU A 589 -32.21 8.24 -0.45
N ILE A 590 -31.25 8.97 0.14
CA ILE A 590 -29.84 8.57 0.18
C ILE A 590 -29.67 7.30 1.02
N GLU A 591 -30.23 7.25 2.23
CA GLU A 591 -30.15 6.07 3.10
C GLU A 591 -30.71 4.83 2.41
N THR A 592 -31.86 4.97 1.73
CA THR A 592 -32.47 3.88 0.96
C THR A 592 -31.59 3.40 -0.19
N LEU A 593 -30.90 4.32 -0.89
CA LEU A 593 -29.94 3.97 -1.92
C LEU A 593 -28.69 3.29 -1.36
N LEU A 594 -28.19 3.74 -0.21
CA LEU A 594 -27.00 3.19 0.44
C LEU A 594 -27.25 1.79 1.03
N ILE A 595 -28.43 1.54 1.63
CA ILE A 595 -28.81 0.22 2.16
C ILE A 595 -28.84 -0.85 1.06
N ASN A 596 -29.22 -0.46 -0.16
CA ASN A 596 -29.27 -1.37 -1.31
C ASN A 596 -27.91 -1.56 -2.00
N GLN A 597 -26.85 -0.88 -1.56
CA GLN A 597 -25.51 -0.95 -2.14
C GLN A 597 -24.57 -1.77 -1.26
N ARG A 598 -24.20 -2.98 -1.71
CA ARG A 598 -23.09 -3.75 -1.13
C ARG A 598 -21.76 -3.11 -1.54
N SER A 599 -21.38 -2.02 -0.88
CA SER A 599 -20.05 -1.42 -1.01
C SER A 599 -19.18 -1.91 0.13
N LEU A 600 -18.11 -2.64 -0.19
CA LEU A 600 -17.12 -3.08 0.80
C LEU A 600 -16.31 -1.90 1.36
N SER A 601 -16.14 -0.81 0.60
CA SER A 601 -15.41 0.38 1.06
C SER A 601 -16.22 1.20 2.09
N GLY A 602 -15.69 1.32 3.32
CA GLY A 602 -16.25 2.15 4.39
C GLY A 602 -16.39 3.66 4.10
N ASN A 603 -17.33 4.29 4.83
CA ASN A 603 -17.66 5.73 4.90
C ASN A 603 -17.22 6.62 3.71
N LYS A 604 -18.06 6.68 2.67
CA LYS A 604 -17.98 7.71 1.61
C LYS A 604 -18.33 9.09 2.18
N SER A 605 -17.75 10.15 1.60
CA SER A 605 -18.06 11.51 2.04
C SER A 605 -19.50 11.87 1.67
N ASP A 606 -20.13 12.80 2.40
CA ASP A 606 -21.51 13.22 2.10
C ASP A 606 -21.66 13.76 0.66
N LEU A 607 -20.64 14.48 0.17
CA LEU A 607 -20.61 14.97 -1.21
C LEU A 607 -20.59 13.81 -2.22
N ASP A 608 -19.90 12.70 -1.91
CA ASP A 608 -19.91 11.53 -2.78
C ASP A 608 -21.32 10.95 -2.88
N ASN A 609 -22.02 10.83 -1.76
CA ASN A 609 -23.40 10.33 -1.71
C ASN A 609 -24.33 11.21 -2.57
N ILE A 610 -24.19 12.54 -2.47
CA ILE A 610 -24.95 13.51 -3.26
C ILE A 610 -24.70 13.33 -4.76
N VAL A 611 -23.44 13.28 -5.19
CA VAL A 611 -23.08 13.13 -6.61
C VAL A 611 -23.56 11.79 -7.17
N ASN A 612 -23.44 10.71 -6.38
CA ASN A 612 -23.93 9.40 -6.78
C ASN A 612 -25.46 9.37 -6.91
N TYR A 613 -26.18 10.02 -5.98
CA TYR A 613 -27.62 10.15 -6.08
C TYR A 613 -28.01 10.96 -7.32
N TYR A 614 -27.35 12.08 -7.58
CA TYR A 614 -27.55 12.87 -8.80
C TYR A 614 -27.35 12.02 -10.06
N GLY A 615 -26.26 11.27 -10.15
CA GLY A 615 -26.00 10.35 -11.25
C GLY A 615 -27.04 9.23 -11.36
N SER A 616 -27.63 8.76 -10.25
CA SER A 616 -28.73 7.78 -10.28
C SER A 616 -30.01 8.35 -10.91
N LEU A 617 -30.31 9.63 -10.66
CA LEU A 617 -31.48 10.30 -11.24
C LEU A 617 -31.29 10.51 -12.74
N LEU A 618 -30.09 10.90 -13.18
CA LEU A 618 -29.76 11.03 -14.60
C LEU A 618 -29.79 9.68 -15.36
N ARG A 619 -29.56 8.56 -14.66
CA ARG A 619 -29.65 7.20 -15.22
C ARG A 619 -31.10 6.70 -15.40
N GLY A 620 -32.10 7.36 -14.83
CA GLY A 620 -33.49 6.88 -14.85
C GLY A 620 -33.71 5.58 -14.05
N PRO A 621 -34.96 5.13 -13.87
CA PRO A 621 -35.27 3.92 -13.11
C PRO A 621 -34.67 2.67 -13.77
N SER A 622 -34.03 1.81 -12.95
CA SER A 622 -33.44 0.56 -13.42
C SER A 622 -34.53 -0.40 -13.91
N LEU A 623 -34.57 -0.67 -15.21
CA LEU A 623 -35.53 -1.59 -15.84
C LEU A 623 -35.27 -3.08 -15.57
N GLN A 624 -34.35 -3.43 -14.67
CA GLN A 624 -33.87 -4.80 -14.56
C GLN A 624 -34.71 -5.73 -13.66
N ASN A 625 -35.72 -5.26 -12.90
CA ASN A 625 -36.43 -6.16 -11.96
C ASN A 625 -37.94 -5.91 -11.73
N THR A 626 -38.67 -5.27 -12.65
CA THR A 626 -40.14 -5.10 -12.48
C THR A 626 -40.94 -5.53 -13.71
N PRO A 627 -41.99 -6.37 -13.57
CA PRO A 627 -42.89 -6.68 -14.66
C PRO A 627 -43.60 -5.41 -15.16
N PRO A 628 -44.04 -5.38 -16.43
CA PRO A 628 -44.60 -4.18 -17.04
C PRO A 628 -46.00 -3.89 -16.45
N LEU A 629 -46.06 -2.95 -15.50
CA LEU A 629 -47.29 -2.24 -15.13
C LEU A 629 -47.19 -0.82 -15.68
N GLN A 630 -47.80 -0.62 -16.85
CA GLN A 630 -47.69 0.56 -17.73
C GLN A 630 -48.35 1.87 -17.20
N THR A 631 -48.71 1.97 -15.92
CA THR A 631 -49.42 3.16 -15.40
C THR A 631 -48.71 3.88 -14.24
N SER A 632 -47.64 3.31 -13.66
CA SER A 632 -46.85 3.94 -12.59
C SER A 632 -45.47 4.48 -13.04
N SER A 633 -45.00 4.13 -14.25
CA SER A 633 -43.66 4.48 -14.73
C SER A 633 -43.47 5.96 -15.07
N ASP A 634 -44.51 6.63 -15.56
CA ASP A 634 -44.39 8.02 -16.06
C ASP A 634 -44.31 9.04 -14.92
N ASN A 635 -45.05 8.83 -13.83
CA ASN A 635 -44.97 9.66 -12.62
C ASN A 635 -43.63 9.50 -11.90
N VAL A 636 -43.07 8.28 -11.86
CA VAL A 636 -41.75 8.02 -11.27
C VAL A 636 -40.65 8.71 -12.08
N ARG A 637 -40.71 8.63 -13.41
CA ARG A 637 -39.76 9.30 -14.30
C ARG A 637 -39.86 10.82 -14.23
N ALA A 638 -41.07 11.38 -14.17
CA ALA A 638 -41.28 12.82 -14.02
C ALA A 638 -40.71 13.35 -12.69
N ASN A 639 -40.88 12.61 -11.59
CA ASN A 639 -40.29 12.94 -10.30
C ASN A 639 -38.75 12.85 -10.32
N HIS A 640 -38.18 11.83 -10.98
CA HIS A 640 -36.73 11.73 -11.16
C HIS A 640 -36.16 12.92 -11.94
N ASP A 641 -36.78 13.29 -13.05
CA ASP A 641 -36.35 14.42 -13.88
C ASP A 641 -36.46 15.76 -13.11
N ALA A 642 -37.51 15.94 -12.29
CA ALA A 642 -37.67 17.12 -11.44
C ALA A 642 -36.58 17.20 -10.35
N ASN A 643 -36.29 16.10 -9.67
CA ASN A 643 -35.23 16.02 -8.67
C ASN A 643 -33.85 16.25 -9.29
N ALA A 644 -33.58 15.65 -10.46
CA ALA A 644 -32.35 15.88 -11.20
C ALA A 644 -32.16 17.37 -11.54
N ARG A 645 -33.21 18.07 -11.99
CA ARG A 645 -33.12 19.51 -12.27
C ARG A 645 -32.86 20.34 -11.01
N LYS A 646 -33.51 20.01 -9.89
CA LYS A 646 -33.29 20.72 -8.62
C LYS A 646 -31.85 20.54 -8.14
N ILE A 647 -31.37 19.30 -8.06
CA ILE A 647 -30.00 19.00 -7.64
C ILE A 647 -28.98 19.58 -8.61
N GLY A 648 -29.23 19.50 -9.92
CA GLY A 648 -28.39 20.13 -10.94
C GLY A 648 -28.30 21.65 -10.80
N ARG A 649 -29.35 22.32 -10.29
CA ARG A 649 -29.33 23.74 -9.95
C ARG A 649 -28.53 24.02 -8.68
N ASP A 650 -28.68 23.19 -7.66
CA ASP A 650 -27.94 23.35 -6.41
C ASP A 650 -26.43 23.14 -6.64
N LEU A 651 -26.08 22.14 -7.46
CA LEU A 651 -24.71 21.90 -7.93
C LEU A 651 -24.20 23.04 -8.83
N TYR A 652 -25.02 23.64 -9.69
CA TYR A 652 -24.65 24.88 -10.40
C TYR A 652 -24.31 26.00 -9.39
N GLY A 653 -25.14 26.15 -8.35
CA GLY A 653 -24.93 27.07 -7.24
C GLY A 653 -23.59 26.89 -6.53
N LEU A 654 -23.14 25.65 -6.39
CA LEU A 654 -21.86 25.31 -5.76
C LEU A 654 -20.67 25.45 -6.72
N LEU A 655 -20.80 24.93 -7.95
CA LEU A 655 -19.66 24.69 -8.85
C LEU A 655 -19.43 25.80 -9.88
N ILE A 656 -20.48 26.52 -10.28
CA ILE A 656 -20.43 27.51 -11.37
C ILE A 656 -20.78 28.91 -10.88
N LYS A 657 -21.81 29.07 -10.05
CA LYS A 657 -22.25 30.37 -9.54
C LYS A 657 -21.12 31.19 -8.88
N PRO A 658 -20.15 30.60 -8.14
CA PRO A 658 -19.06 31.38 -7.57
C PRO A 658 -18.20 32.11 -8.60
N ILE A 659 -18.23 31.71 -9.87
CA ILE A 659 -17.39 32.26 -10.94
C ILE A 659 -18.19 32.88 -12.09
N GLU A 660 -19.49 33.11 -11.93
CA GLU A 660 -20.38 33.52 -13.02
C GLU A 660 -19.92 34.82 -13.70
N THR A 661 -19.37 35.77 -12.93
CA THR A 661 -18.83 37.02 -13.48
C THR A 661 -17.55 36.83 -14.31
N GLN A 662 -16.84 35.72 -14.14
CA GLN A 662 -15.67 35.35 -14.93
C GLN A 662 -16.05 34.67 -16.26
N LEU A 663 -17.30 34.21 -16.40
CA LEU A 663 -17.81 33.56 -17.62
C LEU A 663 -18.31 34.55 -18.68
N ASP A 664 -18.38 35.84 -18.35
CA ASP A 664 -18.82 36.87 -19.30
C ASP A 664 -17.90 36.92 -20.55
N GLY A 665 -18.51 36.89 -21.73
CA GLY A 665 -17.82 36.79 -23.01
C GLY A 665 -17.07 35.47 -23.25
N LYS A 666 -17.32 34.42 -22.47
CA LYS A 666 -16.73 33.08 -22.65
C LYS A 666 -17.74 32.13 -23.26
N ASN A 667 -17.29 31.32 -24.22
CA ASN A 667 -18.10 30.30 -24.87
C ASN A 667 -17.50 28.90 -24.70
N ASN A 668 -16.20 28.78 -24.40
CA ASN A 668 -15.52 27.49 -24.26
C ASN A 668 -15.05 27.28 -22.81
N LEU A 669 -15.58 26.26 -22.15
CA LEU A 669 -15.26 25.88 -20.77
C LEU A 669 -14.46 24.58 -20.78
N VAL A 670 -13.22 24.63 -20.30
CA VAL A 670 -12.38 23.45 -20.09
C VAL A 670 -12.38 23.11 -18.61
N ILE A 671 -12.96 21.97 -18.25
CA ILE A 671 -13.17 21.54 -16.87
C ILE A 671 -12.10 20.55 -16.47
N ILE A 672 -11.39 20.85 -15.38
CA ILE A 672 -10.41 19.97 -14.74
C ILE A 672 -10.97 19.55 -13.38
N PRO A 673 -11.80 18.49 -13.33
CA PRO A 673 -12.44 18.05 -12.11
C PRO A 673 -11.43 17.40 -11.15
N ASP A 674 -11.79 17.32 -9.87
CA ASP A 674 -11.05 16.57 -8.85
C ASP A 674 -11.97 15.57 -8.16
N GLY A 675 -11.42 14.44 -7.71
CA GLY A 675 -12.17 13.44 -6.95
C GLY A 675 -13.53 13.12 -7.58
N ILE A 676 -14.58 13.04 -6.77
CA ILE A 676 -15.93 12.65 -7.23
C ILE A 676 -16.56 13.63 -8.22
N LEU A 677 -16.07 14.88 -8.30
CA LEU A 677 -16.59 15.87 -9.27
C LEU A 677 -16.41 15.41 -10.72
N ALA A 678 -15.46 14.49 -10.98
CA ALA A 678 -15.28 13.90 -12.30
C ALA A 678 -16.46 13.01 -12.76
N ALA A 679 -17.31 12.56 -11.83
CA ALA A 679 -18.52 11.81 -12.14
C ALA A 679 -19.71 12.73 -12.49
N ILE A 680 -19.58 14.05 -12.32
CA ILE A 680 -20.62 15.01 -12.67
C ILE A 680 -20.47 15.36 -14.16
N PRO A 681 -21.50 15.13 -14.99
CA PRO A 681 -21.55 15.76 -16.31
C PRO A 681 -21.97 17.22 -16.12
N PHE A 682 -21.00 18.14 -16.06
CA PHE A 682 -21.24 19.57 -15.90
C PHE A 682 -22.19 20.14 -16.97
N GLU A 683 -22.30 19.49 -18.13
CA GLU A 683 -23.28 19.82 -19.17
C GLU A 683 -24.73 19.81 -18.67
N THR A 684 -25.05 19.01 -17.65
CA THR A 684 -26.40 18.87 -17.09
C THR A 684 -26.70 19.84 -15.94
N LEU A 685 -25.71 20.64 -15.52
CA LEU A 685 -25.94 21.67 -14.51
C LEU A 685 -26.92 22.71 -15.03
N PHE A 686 -27.81 23.15 -14.16
CA PHE A 686 -28.99 23.92 -14.53
C PHE A 686 -28.88 25.33 -13.97
N ASP A 687 -28.99 26.33 -14.84
CA ASP A 687 -28.92 27.73 -14.40
C ASP A 687 -30.22 28.19 -13.72
N GLY A 688 -30.22 29.43 -13.21
CA GLY A 688 -31.41 30.04 -12.60
C GLY A 688 -32.55 30.34 -13.59
N ASN A 689 -32.28 30.29 -14.90
CA ASN A 689 -33.24 30.61 -15.97
C ASN A 689 -33.88 29.36 -16.60
N GLY A 690 -33.45 28.18 -16.19
CA GLY A 690 -34.03 26.93 -16.64
C GLY A 690 -33.33 26.29 -17.85
N ARG A 691 -32.06 26.61 -18.09
CA ARG A 691 -31.26 26.10 -19.21
C ARG A 691 -30.09 25.26 -18.70
N TYR A 692 -29.76 24.21 -19.45
CA TYR A 692 -28.56 23.41 -19.18
C TYR A 692 -27.31 24.18 -19.61
N LEU A 693 -26.22 24.03 -18.86
CA LEU A 693 -24.95 24.71 -19.12
C LEU A 693 -24.43 24.48 -20.55
N ILE A 694 -24.65 23.28 -21.12
CA ILE A 694 -24.25 22.93 -22.50
C ILE A 694 -24.98 23.71 -23.60
N GLU A 695 -26.13 24.32 -23.28
CA GLU A 695 -26.87 25.14 -24.23
C GLU A 695 -26.17 26.47 -24.51
N ASP A 696 -25.42 26.99 -23.53
CA ASP A 696 -24.71 28.28 -23.63
C ASP A 696 -23.21 28.12 -23.87
N TYR A 697 -22.62 27.03 -23.40
CA TYR A 697 -21.18 26.81 -23.45
C TYR A 697 -20.81 25.53 -24.21
N ASN A 698 -19.69 25.55 -24.92
CA ASN A 698 -19.00 24.36 -25.38
C ASN A 698 -18.14 23.85 -24.21
N ILE A 699 -18.39 22.62 -23.76
CA ILE A 699 -17.76 22.07 -22.56
C ILE A 699 -16.87 20.90 -22.96
N SER A 700 -15.62 20.94 -22.51
CA SER A 700 -14.67 19.83 -22.60
C SER A 700 -14.02 19.57 -21.24
N TYR A 701 -13.48 18.37 -21.07
CA TYR A 701 -12.87 17.93 -19.82
C TYR A 701 -11.41 17.57 -20.03
N ILE A 702 -10.57 17.79 -19.03
CA ILE A 702 -9.21 17.25 -19.04
C ILE A 702 -8.73 16.99 -17.63
N GLN A 703 -7.88 15.98 -17.44
CA GLN A 703 -7.52 15.49 -16.10
C GLN A 703 -6.48 16.38 -15.41
N SER A 704 -5.65 17.07 -16.18
CA SER A 704 -4.65 18.00 -15.64
C SER A 704 -4.17 18.99 -16.69
N LEU A 705 -3.65 20.14 -16.21
CA LEU A 705 -2.98 21.12 -17.07
C LEU A 705 -1.79 20.51 -17.83
N TYR A 706 -1.11 19.53 -17.23
CA TYR A 706 -0.04 18.78 -17.90
C TYR A 706 -0.56 17.96 -19.08
N THR A 707 -1.63 17.19 -18.89
CA THR A 707 -2.23 16.36 -19.95
C THR A 707 -2.71 17.22 -21.10
N ARG A 708 -3.28 18.39 -20.80
CA ARG A 708 -3.66 19.39 -21.80
C ARG A 708 -2.49 19.78 -22.69
N GLU A 709 -1.39 20.22 -22.09
CA GLU A 709 -0.21 20.65 -22.88
C GLU A 709 0.47 19.49 -23.61
N LEU A 710 0.40 18.27 -23.08
CA LEU A 710 0.81 17.06 -23.79
C LEU A 710 -0.03 16.87 -25.06
N VAL A 711 -1.35 16.99 -24.94
CA VAL A 711 -2.31 16.82 -26.04
C VAL A 711 -2.11 17.88 -27.12
N LYS A 712 -2.00 19.16 -26.75
CA LYS A 712 -1.84 20.28 -27.69
C LYS A 712 -0.59 20.19 -28.56
N LYS A 713 0.49 19.60 -28.04
CA LYS A 713 1.76 19.46 -28.76
C LYS A 713 1.71 18.41 -29.87
N ARG A 714 0.67 17.57 -29.92
CA ARG A 714 0.56 16.47 -30.88
C ARG A 714 0.21 16.94 -32.29
N LYS A 715 1.11 16.67 -33.23
CA LYS A 715 0.91 16.88 -34.66
C LYS A 715 0.91 15.53 -35.36
N TYR A 716 -0.19 15.20 -36.03
CA TYR A 716 -0.38 13.92 -36.70
C TYR A 716 -0.50 14.10 -38.20
N ARG A 717 -0.25 13.03 -38.95
CA ARG A 717 -0.34 13.04 -40.42
C ARG A 717 -1.80 13.22 -40.84
N GLU A 718 -2.07 14.08 -41.80
CA GLU A 718 -3.44 14.31 -42.26
C GLU A 718 -4.06 13.09 -42.98
N LYS A 719 -3.25 12.37 -43.77
CA LYS A 719 -3.66 11.16 -44.50
C LYS A 719 -3.70 9.94 -43.57
N ARG A 720 -4.71 9.89 -42.70
CA ARG A 720 -5.10 8.73 -41.87
C ARG A 720 -6.49 8.25 -42.29
N ARG A 721 -6.78 6.96 -42.11
CA ARG A 721 -8.12 6.38 -42.30
C ARG A 721 -9.09 6.97 -41.26
N PRO A 722 -10.39 7.12 -41.58
CA PRO A 722 -11.32 7.77 -40.67
C PRO A 722 -11.47 7.04 -39.34
N LEU A 723 -11.74 5.73 -39.36
CA LEU A 723 -12.12 5.00 -38.16
C LEU A 723 -11.68 3.53 -38.17
N LEU A 724 -11.31 3.02 -37.00
CA LEU A 724 -11.18 1.61 -36.68
C LEU A 724 -12.11 1.28 -35.50
N ALA A 725 -13.06 0.37 -35.69
CA ALA A 725 -14.01 -0.02 -34.65
C ALA A 725 -13.85 -1.49 -34.21
N PHE A 726 -14.05 -1.72 -32.92
CA PHE A 726 -14.10 -3.02 -32.27
C PHE A 726 -15.47 -3.17 -31.61
N GLY A 727 -16.19 -4.27 -31.86
CA GLY A 727 -17.44 -4.52 -31.15
C GLY A 727 -18.01 -5.92 -31.34
N GLY A 728 -19.01 -6.30 -30.55
CA GLY A 728 -19.52 -7.67 -30.51
C GLY A 728 -18.48 -8.67 -30.00
N ALA A 729 -17.71 -8.30 -28.97
CA ALA A 729 -16.80 -9.22 -28.29
C ALA A 729 -17.57 -10.42 -27.71
N THR A 730 -16.92 -11.58 -27.63
CA THR A 730 -17.53 -12.83 -27.14
C THR A 730 -16.85 -13.32 -25.87
N TYR A 731 -17.61 -13.73 -24.87
CA TYR A 731 -17.12 -14.09 -23.53
C TYR A 731 -17.41 -15.57 -23.21
N ASN A 732 -16.54 -16.21 -22.43
CA ASN A 732 -16.73 -17.59 -21.97
C ASN A 732 -17.48 -17.61 -20.63
N GLU A 733 -18.54 -18.43 -20.49
CA GLU A 733 -19.35 -18.64 -19.27
C GLU A 733 -18.64 -19.49 -18.19
N GLY A 734 -17.31 -19.38 -18.04
CA GLY A 734 -16.60 -20.10 -16.98
C GLY A 734 -16.92 -19.52 -15.61
N THR A 735 -17.41 -20.34 -14.67
CA THR A 735 -17.47 -19.97 -13.25
C THR A 735 -16.05 -19.92 -12.68
N TYR A 736 -15.61 -18.76 -12.21
CA TYR A 736 -14.38 -18.68 -11.42
C TYR A 736 -14.60 -19.45 -10.13
N GLU A 737 -13.94 -20.59 -9.94
CA GLU A 737 -13.91 -21.33 -8.66
C GLU A 737 -13.04 -20.59 -7.63
N VAL A 738 -13.41 -19.36 -7.30
CA VAL A 738 -12.68 -18.51 -6.34
C VAL A 738 -13.70 -17.91 -5.39
N ASP A 739 -13.43 -18.03 -4.08
CA ASP A 739 -14.25 -17.41 -3.05
C ASP A 739 -14.22 -15.88 -3.22
N VAL A 740 -15.41 -15.26 -3.32
CA VAL A 740 -15.55 -13.80 -3.45
C VAL A 740 -15.22 -13.16 -2.10
N ILE A 741 -14.46 -12.06 -2.12
CA ILE A 741 -14.14 -11.32 -0.90
C ILE A 741 -15.41 -10.74 -0.24
N GLU A 742 -15.44 -10.77 1.08
CA GLU A 742 -16.58 -10.39 1.92
C GLU A 742 -16.31 -9.19 2.84
N ASN A 743 -15.04 -8.74 2.98
CA ASN A 743 -14.69 -7.62 3.86
C ASN A 743 -13.43 -6.83 3.46
N ASP A 744 -13.25 -5.66 4.09
CA ASP A 744 -12.13 -4.71 3.84
C ASP A 744 -10.74 -5.29 4.11
N ALA A 745 -10.65 -6.24 5.04
CA ALA A 745 -9.39 -6.87 5.37
C ALA A 745 -8.97 -7.80 4.22
N GLN A 746 -9.85 -8.70 3.77
CA GLN A 746 -9.64 -9.52 2.57
C GLN A 746 -9.33 -8.68 1.32
N LEU A 747 -9.99 -7.52 1.16
CA LEU A 747 -9.70 -6.58 0.07
C LEU A 747 -8.27 -6.02 0.14
N SER A 748 -7.82 -5.61 1.32
CA SER A 748 -6.46 -5.09 1.54
C SER A 748 -5.38 -6.13 1.20
N LEU A 749 -5.72 -7.40 1.37
CA LEU A 749 -4.83 -8.53 1.15
C LEU A 749 -4.79 -8.93 -0.31
N LEU A 750 -5.94 -9.00 -0.97
CA LEU A 750 -6.04 -9.17 -2.40
C LEU A 750 -5.28 -8.07 -3.16
N LYS A 751 -5.37 -6.82 -2.70
CA LYS A 751 -4.56 -5.70 -3.22
C LYS A 751 -3.06 -6.00 -3.20
N LYS A 752 -2.55 -6.58 -2.11
CA LYS A 752 -1.12 -6.92 -2.00
C LYS A 752 -0.70 -7.97 -3.03
N SER A 753 -1.50 -9.02 -3.22
CA SER A 753 -1.26 -10.03 -4.28
C SER A 753 -1.31 -9.40 -5.66
N ILE A 754 -2.38 -8.66 -5.98
CA ILE A 754 -2.55 -7.99 -7.28
C ILE A 754 -1.33 -7.13 -7.62
N TYR A 755 -0.80 -6.38 -6.66
CA TYR A 755 0.37 -5.54 -6.92
C TYR A 755 1.64 -6.33 -7.18
N SER A 756 1.81 -7.49 -6.54
CA SER A 756 2.92 -8.40 -6.83
C SER A 756 2.76 -9.06 -8.21
N ASP A 757 1.56 -9.51 -8.52
CA ASP A 757 1.24 -10.17 -9.80
C ASP A 757 1.41 -9.20 -10.98
N LEU A 758 0.98 -7.94 -10.81
CA LEU A 758 1.24 -6.85 -11.77
C LEU A 758 2.73 -6.59 -12.02
N GLU A 759 3.59 -6.74 -11.00
CA GLU A 759 5.04 -6.56 -11.15
C GLU A 759 5.71 -7.73 -11.87
N ASN A 760 5.17 -8.93 -11.69
CA ASN A 760 5.68 -10.15 -12.28
C ASN A 760 5.02 -10.49 -13.63
N GLU A 761 4.15 -9.62 -14.15
CA GLU A 761 3.39 -9.81 -15.39
C GLU A 761 2.55 -11.12 -15.41
N ILE A 762 2.03 -11.50 -14.25
CA ILE A 762 1.17 -12.68 -14.06
C ILE A 762 -0.28 -12.32 -14.40
N SER A 763 -1.04 -13.25 -14.98
CA SER A 763 -2.49 -13.08 -15.21
C SER A 763 -3.23 -12.73 -13.92
N LEU A 764 -4.11 -11.73 -13.99
CA LEU A 764 -4.94 -11.28 -12.86
C LEU A 764 -6.36 -11.84 -12.93
N ARG A 765 -6.60 -12.84 -13.79
CA ARG A 765 -7.94 -13.42 -14.01
C ARG A 765 -8.56 -13.93 -12.71
N SER A 766 -7.76 -14.58 -11.85
CA SER A 766 -8.21 -15.03 -10.52
C SER A 766 -8.53 -13.87 -9.58
N SER A 767 -7.81 -12.75 -9.69
CA SER A 767 -8.06 -11.54 -8.88
C SER A 767 -9.40 -10.89 -9.24
N TYR A 768 -9.78 -10.87 -10.53
CA TYR A 768 -11.11 -10.44 -10.95
C TYR A 768 -12.20 -11.37 -10.38
N GLY A 769 -12.00 -12.68 -10.43
CA GLY A 769 -12.91 -13.66 -9.82
C GLY A 769 -13.08 -13.46 -8.31
N ALA A 770 -11.99 -13.22 -7.58
CA ALA A 770 -12.02 -12.93 -6.14
C ALA A 770 -12.78 -11.64 -5.81
N LEU A 771 -12.78 -10.65 -6.71
CA LEU A 771 -13.61 -9.44 -6.59
C LEU A 771 -15.08 -9.65 -6.99
N GLY A 772 -15.46 -10.85 -7.41
CA GLY A 772 -16.80 -11.14 -7.94
C GLY A 772 -17.05 -10.49 -9.30
N ILE A 773 -15.99 -10.20 -10.07
CA ILE A 773 -16.08 -9.54 -11.38
C ILE A 773 -16.16 -10.61 -12.47
N GLY A 774 -17.25 -10.56 -13.24
CA GLY A 774 -17.64 -11.59 -14.20
C GLY A 774 -18.42 -12.76 -13.54
N PRO A 775 -18.85 -13.78 -14.30
CA PRO A 775 -18.70 -13.94 -15.76
C PRO A 775 -19.43 -12.85 -16.55
N TRP A 776 -18.95 -12.57 -17.76
CA TRP A 776 -19.51 -11.54 -18.65
C TRP A 776 -20.46 -12.16 -19.65
N ALA A 777 -21.56 -11.46 -19.95
CA ALA A 777 -22.48 -11.84 -21.03
C ALA A 777 -22.08 -11.16 -22.34
N ASP A 778 -22.33 -11.86 -23.46
CA ASP A 778 -22.18 -11.31 -24.80
C ASP A 778 -23.07 -10.06 -24.99
N LEU A 779 -22.54 -9.08 -25.73
CA LEU A 779 -23.24 -7.83 -26.04
C LEU A 779 -23.65 -7.76 -27.52
N PRO A 780 -24.74 -8.43 -27.94
CA PRO A 780 -25.15 -8.43 -29.34
C PRO A 780 -25.46 -7.02 -29.87
N ASP A 781 -25.88 -6.09 -29.02
CA ASP A 781 -26.17 -4.72 -29.45
C ASP A 781 -24.93 -3.88 -29.79
N THR A 782 -23.77 -4.20 -29.22
CA THR A 782 -22.51 -3.58 -29.65
C THR A 782 -22.14 -3.95 -31.09
N LEU A 783 -22.57 -5.12 -31.57
CA LEU A 783 -22.44 -5.49 -32.98
C LEU A 783 -23.36 -4.63 -33.86
N ASN A 784 -24.58 -4.34 -33.41
CA ASN A 784 -25.51 -3.45 -34.10
C ASN A 784 -24.95 -2.03 -34.21
N GLU A 785 -24.38 -1.50 -33.14
CA GLU A 785 -23.73 -0.19 -33.12
C GLU A 785 -22.64 -0.08 -34.18
N VAL A 786 -21.69 -1.02 -34.19
CA VAL A 786 -20.57 -1.03 -35.14
C VAL A 786 -21.06 -1.19 -36.58
N ASN A 787 -22.09 -2.00 -36.81
CA ASN A 787 -22.73 -2.16 -38.13
C ASN A 787 -23.41 -0.88 -38.62
N ASN A 788 -24.01 -0.09 -37.73
CA ASN A 788 -24.62 1.19 -38.08
C ASN A 788 -23.55 2.25 -38.38
N ILE A 789 -22.47 2.30 -37.60
CA ILE A 789 -21.32 3.19 -37.85
C ILE A 789 -20.69 2.90 -39.22
N LYS A 790 -20.59 1.62 -39.60
CA LYS A 790 -20.08 1.19 -40.91
C LYS A 790 -20.82 1.82 -42.10
N ARG A 791 -22.09 2.21 -41.93
CA ARG A 791 -22.88 2.86 -42.99
C ARG A 791 -22.54 4.33 -43.22
N VAL A 792 -21.88 4.97 -42.25
CA VAL A 792 -21.56 6.41 -42.28
C VAL A 792 -20.06 6.69 -42.20
N ALA A 793 -19.20 5.67 -42.27
CA ALA A 793 -17.76 5.79 -42.11
C ALA A 793 -17.00 5.06 -43.23
N ASP A 794 -16.98 5.66 -44.43
CA ASP A 794 -16.30 5.11 -45.59
C ASP A 794 -14.79 4.92 -45.35
N LYS A 795 -14.19 3.88 -45.95
CA LYS A 795 -12.76 3.53 -45.82
C LYS A 795 -12.32 3.24 -44.36
N SER A 796 -13.25 2.82 -43.52
CA SER A 796 -13.01 2.41 -42.13
C SER A 796 -12.89 0.90 -41.99
N ASN A 797 -12.25 0.46 -40.90
CA ASN A 797 -12.03 -0.95 -40.60
C ASN A 797 -12.82 -1.36 -39.34
N PHE A 798 -13.22 -2.63 -39.29
CA PHE A 798 -14.09 -3.15 -38.24
C PHE A 798 -13.63 -4.56 -37.84
N PHE A 799 -13.52 -4.80 -36.54
CA PHE A 799 -13.27 -6.12 -35.96
C PHE A 799 -14.40 -6.50 -35.02
N THR A 800 -14.89 -7.73 -35.14
CA THR A 800 -16.01 -8.23 -34.33
C THR A 800 -15.82 -9.68 -33.90
N GLY A 801 -16.61 -10.11 -32.92
CA GLY A 801 -16.57 -11.47 -32.39
C GLY A 801 -15.26 -11.78 -31.68
N ARG A 802 -14.86 -13.06 -31.77
CA ARG A 802 -13.63 -13.63 -31.20
C ARG A 802 -12.31 -12.94 -31.64
N ASN A 803 -12.36 -12.04 -32.61
CA ASN A 803 -11.19 -11.27 -33.06
C ASN A 803 -10.97 -9.97 -32.26
N VAL A 804 -11.93 -9.57 -31.42
CA VAL A 804 -11.81 -8.41 -30.54
C VAL A 804 -11.09 -8.87 -29.27
N THR A 805 -9.77 -9.11 -29.34
CA THR A 805 -8.96 -9.61 -28.22
C THR A 805 -7.92 -8.59 -27.79
N GLU A 806 -7.50 -8.69 -26.52
CA GLU A 806 -6.43 -7.88 -25.92
C GLU A 806 -5.14 -7.93 -26.74
N ARG A 807 -4.70 -9.15 -27.06
CA ARG A 807 -3.53 -9.40 -27.90
C ARG A 807 -3.64 -8.72 -29.26
N HIS A 808 -4.79 -8.76 -29.93
CA HIS A 808 -4.93 -8.19 -31.25
C HIS A 808 -4.78 -6.67 -31.21
N VAL A 809 -5.38 -5.99 -30.22
CA VAL A 809 -5.19 -4.54 -30.04
C VAL A 809 -3.70 -4.22 -29.79
N LYS A 810 -3.02 -4.99 -28.93
CA LYS A 810 -1.58 -4.86 -28.68
C LYS A 810 -0.74 -5.10 -29.95
N ASP A 811 -1.11 -6.07 -30.79
CA ASP A 811 -0.42 -6.34 -32.06
C ASP A 811 -0.57 -5.21 -33.08
N LEU A 812 -1.77 -4.63 -33.19
CA LEU A 812 -2.03 -3.45 -34.03
C LEU A 812 -1.25 -2.22 -33.55
N SER A 813 -1.00 -2.11 -32.24
CA SER A 813 -0.13 -1.09 -31.68
C SER A 813 1.33 -1.35 -32.07
N ARG A 814 1.84 -2.56 -31.79
CA ARG A 814 3.25 -2.92 -32.04
C ARG A 814 3.67 -2.79 -33.50
N ASN A 815 2.77 -3.09 -34.44
CA ASN A 815 3.05 -2.96 -35.88
C ASN A 815 2.74 -1.55 -36.45
N GLY A 816 2.35 -0.60 -35.60
CA GLY A 816 2.06 0.78 -35.97
C GLY A 816 0.74 0.99 -36.73
N THR A 817 -0.12 -0.02 -36.82
CA THR A 817 -1.41 0.09 -37.52
C THR A 817 -2.35 1.10 -36.86
N LEU A 818 -2.37 1.17 -35.52
CA LEU A 818 -3.20 2.14 -34.79
C LEU A 818 -2.88 3.59 -35.15
N ASN A 819 -1.63 3.91 -35.52
CA ASN A 819 -1.21 5.25 -35.93
C ASN A 819 -1.87 5.73 -37.23
N ASN A 820 -2.47 4.83 -38.00
CA ASN A 820 -3.06 5.12 -39.30
C ASN A 820 -4.54 5.51 -39.24
N TYR A 821 -5.14 5.61 -38.05
CA TYR A 821 -6.57 5.92 -37.87
C TYR A 821 -6.79 7.22 -37.12
N LYS A 822 -7.76 8.03 -37.56
CA LYS A 822 -8.20 9.24 -36.86
C LYS A 822 -9.04 8.90 -35.63
N VAL A 823 -9.85 7.84 -35.71
CA VAL A 823 -10.71 7.39 -34.60
C VAL A 823 -10.46 5.92 -34.29
N LEU A 824 -10.34 5.57 -33.01
CA LEU A 824 -10.53 4.20 -32.54
C LEU A 824 -11.84 4.15 -31.73
N HIS A 825 -12.73 3.22 -32.05
CA HIS A 825 -14.03 3.08 -31.40
C HIS A 825 -14.13 1.69 -30.76
N PHE A 826 -14.41 1.64 -29.46
CA PHE A 826 -14.58 0.42 -28.69
C PHE A 826 -16.02 0.32 -28.19
N ALA A 827 -16.78 -0.63 -28.74
CA ALA A 827 -18.11 -1.02 -28.30
C ALA A 827 -18.01 -2.41 -27.62
N THR A 828 -17.53 -2.43 -26.39
CA THR A 828 -17.27 -3.64 -25.58
C THR A 828 -17.78 -3.43 -24.15
N HIS A 829 -17.55 -4.34 -23.21
CA HIS A 829 -17.66 -3.97 -21.79
C HIS A 829 -16.48 -3.09 -21.37
N ALA A 830 -16.68 -2.25 -20.36
CA ALA A 830 -15.61 -1.55 -19.67
C ALA A 830 -15.83 -1.67 -18.18
N LEU A 831 -14.74 -1.93 -17.48
CA LEU A 831 -14.73 -2.21 -16.06
C LEU A 831 -13.96 -1.10 -15.34
N VAL A 832 -14.59 -0.55 -14.31
CA VAL A 832 -13.94 0.35 -13.34
C VAL A 832 -13.92 -0.39 -12.02
N VAL A 833 -12.73 -0.51 -11.41
CA VAL A 833 -12.55 -1.16 -10.10
C VAL A 833 -12.07 -0.08 -9.11
N PRO A 834 -12.98 0.62 -8.41
CA PRO A 834 -12.62 1.69 -7.47
C PRO A 834 -11.61 1.26 -6.41
N GLU A 835 -11.76 0.02 -5.92
CA GLU A 835 -10.94 -0.51 -4.85
C GLU A 835 -9.49 -0.71 -5.31
N VAL A 836 -9.31 -1.18 -6.55
CA VAL A 836 -8.01 -1.42 -7.18
C VAL A 836 -8.01 -0.79 -8.57
N PRO A 837 -7.82 0.54 -8.68
CA PRO A 837 -7.96 1.24 -9.95
C PRO A 837 -7.16 0.60 -11.07
N GLU A 838 -5.96 0.05 -10.79
CA GLU A 838 -5.08 -0.70 -11.71
C GLU A 838 -5.75 -1.83 -12.49
N LEU A 839 -6.85 -2.39 -11.96
CA LEU A 839 -7.65 -3.42 -12.62
C LEU A 839 -8.73 -2.86 -13.56
N SER A 840 -8.89 -1.54 -13.65
CA SER A 840 -9.83 -0.93 -14.59
C SER A 840 -9.38 -1.18 -16.04
N ALA A 841 -10.28 -1.66 -16.88
CA ALA A 841 -9.95 -2.22 -18.19
C ALA A 841 -11.09 -2.13 -19.21
N LEU A 842 -10.77 -2.26 -20.49
CA LEU A 842 -11.75 -2.70 -21.50
C LEU A 842 -11.80 -4.23 -21.49
N VAL A 843 -13.01 -4.80 -21.38
CA VAL A 843 -13.18 -6.26 -21.39
C VAL A 843 -13.39 -6.71 -22.83
N LEU A 844 -12.41 -7.45 -23.34
CA LEU A 844 -12.35 -7.93 -24.71
C LEU A 844 -12.70 -9.44 -24.73
N SER A 845 -12.72 -10.04 -25.91
CA SER A 845 -13.15 -11.43 -26.08
C SER A 845 -12.23 -12.38 -25.34
N HIS A 846 -12.81 -13.32 -24.59
CA HIS A 846 -12.07 -14.39 -23.93
C HIS A 846 -11.82 -15.54 -24.91
N VAL A 847 -10.59 -16.07 -24.97
CA VAL A 847 -10.23 -17.20 -25.84
C VAL A 847 -9.56 -18.30 -25.01
N GLU A 848 -9.96 -19.56 -25.22
CA GLU A 848 -9.57 -20.73 -24.39
C GLU A 848 -8.06 -21.05 -24.33
N LYS A 849 -7.23 -20.46 -25.21
CA LYS A 849 -5.78 -20.74 -25.33
C LYS A 849 -4.94 -19.47 -25.29
N GLU A 850 -5.19 -18.59 -24.33
CA GLU A 850 -4.25 -17.51 -24.06
C GLU A 850 -3.03 -18.03 -23.28
N ARG A 851 -1.85 -17.48 -23.58
CA ARG A 851 -0.64 -17.72 -22.76
C ARG A 851 -0.86 -17.08 -21.39
N GLU A 852 -0.12 -17.52 -20.38
CA GLU A 852 -0.23 -17.15 -18.94
C GLU A 852 -0.31 -15.65 -18.59
N THR A 853 -0.19 -14.71 -19.54
CA THR A 853 -0.16 -13.25 -19.32
C THR A 853 -1.31 -12.45 -19.94
N GLU A 854 -2.05 -12.99 -20.92
CA GLU A 854 -3.20 -12.29 -21.54
C GLU A 854 -4.48 -12.84 -20.91
N ASP A 855 -5.29 -11.96 -20.31
CA ASP A 855 -6.43 -12.35 -19.48
C ASP A 855 -7.77 -11.86 -20.01
N GLY A 856 -7.78 -11.12 -21.12
CA GLY A 856 -8.98 -10.59 -21.77
C GLY A 856 -9.33 -9.18 -21.29
N TYR A 857 -8.59 -8.64 -20.33
CA TYR A 857 -8.78 -7.31 -19.78
C TYR A 857 -7.67 -6.39 -20.27
N LEU A 858 -7.97 -5.53 -21.26
CA LEU A 858 -7.03 -4.50 -21.69
C LEU A 858 -6.99 -3.39 -20.63
N ARG A 859 -6.10 -3.53 -19.64
CA ARG A 859 -6.04 -2.66 -18.45
C ARG A 859 -5.44 -1.31 -18.75
N MET A 860 -5.72 -0.34 -17.88
CA MET A 860 -5.24 1.03 -18.02
C MET A 860 -3.70 1.12 -18.16
N GLY A 861 -2.95 0.29 -17.41
CA GLY A 861 -1.48 0.25 -17.48
C GLY A 861 -0.94 -0.31 -18.80
N GLU A 862 -1.72 -1.16 -19.48
CA GLU A 862 -1.39 -1.70 -20.80
C GLU A 862 -1.79 -0.72 -21.91
N ILE A 863 -2.95 -0.09 -21.77
CA ILE A 863 -3.42 0.97 -22.67
C ILE A 863 -2.39 2.10 -22.72
N ALA A 864 -1.87 2.54 -21.57
CA ALA A 864 -0.88 3.62 -21.50
C ALA A 864 0.45 3.29 -22.23
N LYS A 865 0.72 2.01 -22.51
CA LYS A 865 1.90 1.54 -23.28
C LYS A 865 1.60 1.39 -24.78
N LEU A 866 0.36 1.55 -25.22
CA LEU A 866 0.02 1.51 -26.65
C LEU A 866 0.62 2.72 -27.37
N GLU A 867 0.92 2.54 -28.64
CA GLU A 867 1.38 3.57 -29.57
C GLU A 867 0.28 3.85 -30.58
N LEU A 868 -0.39 4.99 -30.43
CA LEU A 868 -1.46 5.42 -31.32
C LEU A 868 -1.36 6.91 -31.64
N GLN A 869 -1.98 7.32 -32.76
CA GLN A 869 -2.07 8.72 -33.18
C GLN A 869 -3.52 9.05 -33.51
N ALA A 870 -4.45 8.77 -32.59
CA ALA A 870 -5.87 9.03 -32.80
C ALA A 870 -6.21 10.49 -32.44
N ASP A 871 -7.10 11.11 -33.22
CA ASP A 871 -7.72 12.38 -32.85
C ASP A 871 -8.84 12.16 -31.81
N LEU A 872 -9.53 11.00 -31.86
CA LEU A 872 -10.54 10.60 -30.89
C LEU A 872 -10.46 9.10 -30.57
N ILE A 873 -10.52 8.74 -29.30
CA ILE A 873 -10.92 7.40 -28.84
C ILE A 873 -12.38 7.49 -28.39
N ASN A 874 -13.25 6.63 -28.89
CA ASN A 874 -14.61 6.52 -28.39
C ASN A 874 -14.78 5.23 -27.60
N LEU A 875 -15.17 5.35 -26.35
CA LEU A 875 -15.52 4.24 -25.48
C LEU A 875 -17.05 4.23 -25.34
N SER A 876 -17.70 3.48 -26.22
CA SER A 876 -19.14 3.15 -26.13
C SER A 876 -19.42 2.03 -25.12
N ALA A 877 -18.42 1.72 -24.32
CA ALA A 877 -18.34 0.53 -23.50
C ALA A 877 -18.76 0.87 -22.07
N CYS A 878 -19.97 0.49 -21.65
CA CYS A 878 -20.43 0.61 -20.26
C CYS A 878 -21.56 -0.38 -19.94
N GLU A 879 -21.27 -1.68 -19.87
CA GLU A 879 -21.76 -2.42 -18.71
C GLU A 879 -20.61 -2.68 -17.75
N SER A 880 -20.69 -2.08 -16.57
CA SER A 880 -20.56 -2.73 -15.28
C SER A 880 -20.56 -1.67 -14.20
N SER A 881 -21.76 -1.36 -13.70
CA SER A 881 -21.93 -1.09 -12.28
C SER A 881 -23.00 -2.06 -11.83
N LEU A 882 -22.60 -3.27 -11.44
CA LEU A 882 -23.36 -4.05 -10.46
C LEU A 882 -23.44 -3.14 -9.21
N GLY A 883 -24.46 -2.28 -9.17
CA GLY A 883 -24.86 -1.47 -8.03
C GLY A 883 -23.89 -0.40 -7.49
N ASN A 884 -22.59 -0.41 -7.80
CA ASN A 884 -21.61 0.33 -7.01
C ASN A 884 -21.08 1.62 -7.66
N VAL A 885 -20.86 2.59 -6.77
CA VAL A 885 -20.44 3.99 -6.91
C VAL A 885 -19.28 4.23 -7.88
N PHE A 886 -19.33 5.37 -8.59
CA PHE A 886 -18.21 5.91 -9.35
C PHE A 886 -17.01 6.20 -8.44
N GLY A 887 -16.06 5.27 -8.37
CA GLY A 887 -14.69 5.61 -8.00
C GLY A 887 -14.10 6.47 -9.11
N SER A 888 -14.09 7.79 -8.93
CA SER A 888 -13.57 8.75 -9.92
C SER A 888 -12.16 8.39 -10.41
N GLU A 889 -11.36 7.76 -9.56
CA GLU A 889 -9.99 7.38 -9.86
C GLU A 889 -9.84 6.33 -10.97
N GLY A 890 -10.69 5.29 -11.02
CA GLY A 890 -10.56 4.23 -12.02
C GLY A 890 -11.04 4.66 -13.40
N PHE A 891 -12.15 5.41 -13.44
CA PHE A 891 -12.70 6.00 -14.66
C PHE A 891 -11.76 7.07 -15.27
N LEU A 892 -11.26 8.00 -14.46
CA LEU A 892 -10.25 8.97 -14.89
C LEU A 892 -8.97 8.26 -15.35
N GLY A 893 -8.59 7.16 -14.68
CA GLY A 893 -7.44 6.35 -15.06
C GLY A 893 -7.54 5.76 -16.47
N LEU A 894 -8.70 5.22 -16.85
CA LEU A 894 -8.92 4.61 -18.16
C LEU A 894 -8.86 5.65 -19.29
N THR A 895 -9.60 6.76 -19.16
CA THR A 895 -9.57 7.87 -20.15
C THR A 895 -8.17 8.45 -20.29
N GLN A 896 -7.49 8.63 -19.16
CA GLN A 896 -6.14 9.17 -19.14
C GLN A 896 -5.12 8.24 -19.81
N SER A 897 -5.28 6.93 -19.69
CA SER A 897 -4.38 5.95 -20.32
C SER A 897 -4.33 6.10 -21.82
N PHE A 898 -5.49 6.28 -22.47
CA PHE A 898 -5.57 6.55 -23.91
C PHE A 898 -4.96 7.89 -24.29
N LEU A 899 -5.18 8.92 -23.47
CA LEU A 899 -4.51 10.21 -23.68
C LEU A 899 -2.99 10.04 -23.58
N PHE A 900 -2.44 9.23 -22.67
CA PHE A 900 -1.00 8.98 -22.64
C PHE A 900 -0.49 8.16 -23.84
N ALA A 901 -1.26 7.16 -24.29
CA ALA A 901 -0.96 6.32 -25.45
C ALA A 901 -0.85 7.10 -26.78
N GLY A 902 -1.42 8.30 -26.83
CA GLY A 902 -1.35 9.19 -27.99
C GLY A 902 -2.69 9.72 -28.49
N ALA A 903 -3.80 9.53 -27.78
CA ALA A 903 -5.08 10.08 -28.21
C ALA A 903 -5.15 11.58 -27.95
N LYS A 904 -5.64 12.40 -28.90
CA LYS A 904 -5.91 13.82 -28.60
C LYS A 904 -7.14 14.00 -27.72
N ALA A 905 -8.13 13.13 -27.87
CA ALA A 905 -9.32 13.13 -27.04
C ALA A 905 -9.85 11.72 -26.80
N VAL A 906 -10.64 11.57 -25.75
CA VAL A 906 -11.39 10.37 -25.41
C VAL A 906 -12.83 10.78 -25.13
N SER A 907 -13.79 10.24 -25.88
CA SER A 907 -15.20 10.31 -25.52
C SER A 907 -15.61 9.01 -24.85
N VAL A 908 -16.39 9.12 -23.78
CA VAL A 908 -16.77 7.98 -22.95
C VAL A 908 -18.19 8.18 -22.43
N SER A 909 -18.97 7.10 -22.37
CA SER A 909 -20.24 7.07 -21.66
C SER A 909 -20.00 6.91 -20.16
N LEU A 910 -20.50 7.81 -19.31
CA LEU A 910 -20.40 7.66 -17.85
C LEU A 910 -21.19 6.45 -17.34
N TRP A 911 -22.30 6.08 -17.97
CA TRP A 911 -23.14 4.95 -17.57
C TRP A 911 -23.79 4.27 -18.77
N ARG A 912 -24.43 3.13 -18.53
CA ARG A 912 -25.20 2.41 -19.56
C ARG A 912 -26.34 3.28 -20.09
N VAL A 913 -26.30 3.54 -21.39
CA VAL A 913 -27.37 4.22 -22.15
C VAL A 913 -28.12 3.16 -22.97
N SER A 914 -29.34 3.45 -23.43
CA SER A 914 -29.98 2.55 -24.38
C SER A 914 -29.16 2.44 -25.66
N ASP A 915 -29.01 1.22 -26.17
CA ASP A 915 -28.14 0.94 -27.31
C ASP A 915 -28.60 1.69 -28.58
N GLU A 916 -29.91 1.89 -28.75
CA GLU A 916 -30.48 2.72 -29.82
C GLU A 916 -29.98 4.17 -29.73
N ALA A 917 -29.95 4.75 -28.52
CA ALA A 917 -29.51 6.12 -28.31
C ALA A 917 -28.01 6.26 -28.52
N THR A 918 -27.20 5.32 -28.01
CA THR A 918 -25.75 5.28 -28.24
C THR A 918 -25.43 5.20 -29.73
N SER A 919 -26.04 4.25 -30.45
CA SER A 919 -25.82 4.09 -31.88
C SER A 919 -26.23 5.36 -32.64
N ARG A 920 -27.39 5.94 -32.33
CA ARG A 920 -27.87 7.17 -33.00
C ARG A 920 -26.97 8.37 -32.71
N PHE A 921 -26.56 8.54 -31.45
CA PHE A 921 -25.66 9.61 -31.03
C PHE A 921 -24.34 9.53 -31.79
N MET A 922 -23.69 8.35 -31.77
CA MET A 922 -22.38 8.14 -32.39
C MET A 922 -22.43 8.24 -33.92
N VAL A 923 -23.45 7.66 -34.57
CA VAL A 923 -23.66 7.79 -36.01
C VAL A 923 -23.79 9.26 -36.39
N LYS A 924 -24.57 10.05 -35.63
CA LYS A 924 -24.73 11.48 -35.93
C LYS A 924 -23.44 12.26 -35.71
N THR A 925 -22.70 11.98 -34.64
CA THR A 925 -21.39 12.60 -34.38
C THR A 925 -20.43 12.35 -35.53
N TYR A 926 -20.28 11.10 -35.98
CA TYR A 926 -19.37 10.77 -37.09
C TYR A 926 -19.84 11.33 -38.43
N GLU A 927 -21.15 11.30 -38.70
CA GLU A 927 -21.72 11.90 -39.91
C GLU A 927 -21.40 13.41 -39.97
N MET A 928 -21.59 14.15 -38.88
CA MET A 928 -21.33 15.60 -38.87
C MET A 928 -19.84 15.94 -39.09
N VAL A 929 -18.92 15.14 -38.56
CA VAL A 929 -17.47 15.34 -38.74
C VAL A 929 -17.00 14.92 -40.14
N GLN A 930 -17.62 13.93 -40.75
CA GLN A 930 -17.25 13.49 -42.10
C GLN A 930 -17.85 14.38 -43.19
N ASN A 931 -19.06 14.90 -42.97
CA ASN A 931 -19.78 15.73 -43.93
C ASN A 931 -19.50 17.23 -43.75
N GLY A 932 -18.95 17.64 -42.61
CA GLY A 932 -18.66 19.04 -42.29
C GLY A 932 -17.23 19.23 -41.81
N ASP A 933 -16.72 20.45 -41.92
CA ASP A 933 -15.42 20.85 -41.35
C ASP A 933 -15.59 21.23 -39.87
N ILE A 934 -16.05 20.29 -39.06
CA ILE A 934 -16.23 20.47 -37.62
C ILE A 934 -15.37 19.50 -36.82
N SER A 935 -14.91 19.94 -35.65
CA SER A 935 -14.16 19.08 -34.73
C SER A 935 -15.07 18.05 -34.05
N TYR A 936 -14.48 16.95 -33.57
CA TYR A 936 -15.21 15.95 -32.79
C TYR A 936 -15.84 16.54 -31.52
N ALA A 937 -15.13 17.45 -30.82
CA ALA A 937 -15.67 18.15 -29.64
C ALA A 937 -16.96 18.91 -29.99
N ASN A 938 -16.92 19.73 -31.05
CA ASN A 938 -18.07 20.52 -31.48
C ASN A 938 -19.21 19.63 -32.00
N ALA A 939 -18.89 18.51 -32.64
CA ALA A 939 -19.89 17.54 -33.08
C ALA A 939 -20.64 16.93 -31.88
N VAL A 940 -19.93 16.47 -30.85
CA VAL A 940 -20.55 15.93 -29.61
C VAL A 940 -21.46 16.97 -28.96
N VAL A 941 -20.99 18.20 -28.79
CA VAL A 941 -21.81 19.31 -28.23
C VAL A 941 -23.04 19.58 -29.09
N SER A 942 -22.89 19.62 -30.41
CA SER A 942 -24.00 19.88 -31.34
C SER A 942 -25.05 18.78 -31.30
N VAL A 943 -24.64 17.51 -31.20
CA VAL A 943 -25.57 16.37 -31.05
C VAL A 943 -26.32 16.48 -29.71
N LYS A 944 -25.66 16.82 -28.61
CA LYS A 944 -26.35 17.08 -27.31
C LYS A 944 -27.38 18.20 -27.42
N ARG A 945 -27.05 19.32 -28.08
CA ARG A 945 -28.00 20.42 -28.30
C ARG A 945 -29.19 20.00 -29.18
N GLN A 946 -28.96 19.17 -30.20
CA GLN A 946 -30.05 18.59 -31.01
C GLN A 946 -30.92 17.61 -30.23
N CYS A 947 -30.37 16.88 -29.25
CA CYS A 947 -31.15 16.10 -28.30
C CYS A 947 -32.06 17.01 -27.48
N ILE A 948 -31.50 18.07 -26.86
CA ILE A 948 -32.24 19.01 -26.00
C ILE A 948 -33.34 19.76 -26.77
N SER A 949 -33.08 20.15 -28.02
CA SER A 949 -34.05 20.86 -28.86
C SER A 949 -35.16 19.98 -29.43
N GLY A 950 -35.01 18.65 -29.36
CA GLY A 950 -35.94 17.68 -29.94
C GLY A 950 -35.67 17.34 -31.41
N ASN A 951 -34.64 17.92 -32.04
CA ASN A 951 -34.29 17.67 -33.44
C ASN A 951 -33.84 16.22 -33.71
N LEU A 952 -33.28 15.55 -32.70
CA LEU A 952 -32.98 14.11 -32.77
C LEU A 952 -34.19 13.22 -32.42
N GLY A 953 -35.31 13.81 -32.00
CA GLY A 953 -36.56 13.18 -31.60
C GLY A 953 -36.92 13.53 -30.15
N GLU A 954 -38.21 13.75 -29.88
CA GLU A 954 -38.71 14.20 -28.56
C GLU A 954 -38.30 13.28 -27.41
N LYS A 955 -38.23 11.96 -27.64
CA LYS A 955 -37.79 11.01 -26.62
C LYS A 955 -36.37 11.28 -26.12
N TYR A 956 -35.49 11.84 -26.96
CA TYR A 956 -34.06 12.03 -26.65
C TYR A 956 -33.76 13.33 -25.89
N ARG A 957 -34.76 14.15 -25.56
CA ARG A 957 -34.57 15.40 -24.79
C ARG A 957 -34.08 15.16 -23.37
N SER A 958 -34.47 14.02 -22.78
CA SER A 958 -34.08 13.66 -21.42
C SER A 958 -32.54 13.49 -21.32
N PRO A 959 -31.89 14.06 -20.28
CA PRO A 959 -30.46 13.90 -20.01
C PRO A 959 -29.99 12.45 -20.02
N TYR A 960 -30.87 11.50 -19.69
CA TYR A 960 -30.61 10.07 -19.76
C TYR A 960 -29.92 9.63 -21.06
N TYR A 961 -30.29 10.21 -22.20
CA TYR A 961 -29.79 9.80 -23.52
C TYR A 961 -28.54 10.51 -23.99
N TRP A 962 -28.14 11.63 -23.38
CA TRP A 962 -27.05 12.47 -23.90
C TRP A 962 -26.03 12.93 -22.86
N ALA A 963 -26.42 13.05 -21.59
CA ALA A 963 -25.54 13.38 -20.49
C ALA A 963 -24.35 12.43 -20.29
N PRO A 964 -24.50 11.09 -20.47
CA PRO A 964 -23.38 10.19 -20.23
C PRO A 964 -22.21 10.40 -21.19
N PHE A 965 -22.42 10.93 -22.41
CA PHE A 965 -21.34 11.10 -23.40
C PHE A 965 -20.43 12.28 -23.07
N VAL A 966 -19.40 12.06 -22.27
CA VAL A 966 -18.44 13.11 -21.88
C VAL A 966 -17.24 13.13 -22.83
N TYR A 967 -16.72 14.33 -23.13
CA TYR A 967 -15.57 14.52 -24.02
C TYR A 967 -14.33 14.99 -23.23
N TYR A 968 -13.33 14.11 -23.11
CA TYR A 968 -12.04 14.41 -22.48
C TYR A 968 -11.00 14.79 -23.55
N GLY A 969 -10.56 16.05 -23.58
CA GLY A 969 -9.59 16.61 -24.53
C GLY A 969 -9.56 18.14 -24.46
N ASP A 970 -8.55 18.78 -25.06
CA ASP A 970 -8.52 20.25 -25.23
C ASP A 970 -9.35 20.70 -26.43
#